data_AF-A0A182QU57-F1
#
_entry.id   AF-A0A182QU57-F1
#
_cell.length_a   1.000
_cell.length_b   1.000
_cell.length_c   1.000
_cell.angle_alpha   90.00
_cell.angle_beta   90.00
_cell.angle_gamma   90.00
#
_symmetry.space_group_name_H-M   'P 1'
#
loop_
_entity.id
_entity.type
_entity.pdbx_description
1 polymer ?
#
loop_
_entity_poly.entity_id
_entity_poly.type
_entity_poly.pdbx_seq_one_letter_code
_entity_poly.pdbx_strand_id
1 'polypeptide(L)'
;MGTEINRAIDSNGGKFSYDVVMGNKFFDQVVNETLRKYPPLETTMRVTTQDYTVPGTTHCIPSKVTVQIPIYAIHHDPAYYPDPDRFDPDRFTAEECKKRPPYTFLPFGDGPRICIGMRFGLMQVKVGLASLLRDFRFKPSVKTPERIVFDPKSFILSPVGGNHLQVESKMDLLSYVLTAFVFIVSIAYLYVRSRHNFWRDRGFAYTRKKPHLLYGHMEDSFTKKHTAYINQEMYQDLKSRGEQIGGMSFFIIPGLIAVDPELVKTILVKDFNVFHDRGVFNDAKADPLSAHLFALEGKEWRVLRQKLTPTFTSGRMKQMFGTIQLVADEFLKYMNEHCHQEIEMKDVLARFTTDVIGTCAFGIECNTLKNPDSDFLKYGNKVFEQDVLLMAKFVFASMFKGFAKKIGVKLTDEGVERFFLEVVRDTVQYREMNQVQRNDFMNLLLQIKNNGSLDELDGGAKSFAKGGGAGMTLNELAAQVFIFFVAGFETSSTTMNFCLYELAKNPDIQERLREEINRAIEDNDGKVTYDVVMNIQYLDNVINETLRKYPPVESLTRVPLRDYTIPGTKLVIPKDTLIQIPVYALQRDEEHFPNPEQFNPDRFLPEEVKQRHPYVYLPFGEGPRICIGLRFGVMQAKLGLITLLRNFRFSPSSRTPSKIVFDPKSFILSPNTGNYLKVDKI
;
A
#
# COMPACT_ATOMS: atom_id res chain seq x y z
N MET A 1 5.56 52.64 17.11
CA MET A 1 5.95 52.77 15.69
C MET A 1 5.60 51.52 14.86
N GLY A 2 6.29 50.37 15.01
CA GLY A 2 6.04 49.18 14.17
C GLY A 2 4.58 48.65 14.18
N THR A 3 3.90 48.72 15.33
CA THR A 3 2.48 48.34 15.43
C THR A 3 1.54 49.32 14.70
N GLU A 4 1.85 50.61 14.74
CA GLU A 4 1.00 51.63 14.14
C GLU A 4 1.14 51.70 12.63
N ILE A 5 2.34 51.50 12.10
CA ILE A 5 2.55 51.42 10.65
C ILE A 5 1.87 50.17 10.08
N ASN A 6 1.94 49.02 10.77
CA ASN A 6 1.22 47.81 10.35
C ASN A 6 -0.30 48.04 10.39
N ARG A 7 -0.82 48.64 11.46
CA ARG A 7 -2.25 49.00 11.55
C ARG A 7 -2.68 49.92 10.40
N ALA A 8 -1.86 50.90 10.03
CA ALA A 8 -2.14 51.80 8.92
C ALA A 8 -2.14 51.08 7.55
N ILE A 9 -1.21 50.14 7.34
CA ILE A 9 -1.14 49.31 6.13
C ILE A 9 -2.35 48.36 6.06
N ASP A 10 -2.71 47.71 7.16
CA ASP A 10 -3.85 46.78 7.24
C ASP A 10 -5.17 47.51 6.95
N SER A 11 -5.32 48.72 7.51
CA SER A 11 -6.48 49.59 7.26
C SER A 11 -6.59 50.05 5.79
N ASN A 12 -5.49 49.99 5.03
CA ASN A 12 -5.43 50.28 3.59
C ASN A 12 -5.50 49.00 2.72
N GLY A 13 -6.15 47.94 3.21
CA GLY A 13 -6.30 46.68 2.48
C GLY A 13 -4.98 45.92 2.27
N GLY A 14 -4.02 46.09 3.19
CA GLY A 14 -2.70 45.44 3.14
C GLY A 14 -1.74 46.04 2.11
N LYS A 15 -2.11 47.14 1.43
CA LYS A 15 -1.26 47.78 0.41
C LYS A 15 -0.30 48.79 1.03
N PHE A 16 1.00 48.56 0.81
CA PHE A 16 2.04 49.52 1.11
C PHE A 16 2.06 50.64 0.04
N SER A 17 1.67 51.87 0.41
CA SER A 17 1.57 53.01 -0.51
C SER A 17 2.23 54.27 0.04
N TYR A 18 2.49 55.23 -0.84
CA TYR A 18 3.02 56.55 -0.49
C TYR A 18 2.14 57.23 0.57
N ASP A 19 0.82 57.26 0.36
CA ASP A 19 -0.11 57.97 1.25
C ASP A 19 -0.15 57.36 2.66
N VAL A 20 -0.05 56.03 2.78
CA VAL A 20 -0.03 55.35 4.08
C VAL A 20 1.23 55.69 4.87
N VAL A 21 2.38 55.70 4.20
CA VAL A 21 3.68 55.94 4.84
C VAL A 21 3.86 57.42 5.17
N MET A 22 3.52 58.31 4.23
CA MET A 22 3.71 59.75 4.39
C MET A 22 2.61 60.44 5.19
N GLY A 23 1.42 59.84 5.29
CA GLY A 23 0.29 60.36 6.07
C GLY A 23 0.32 59.98 7.55
N ASN A 24 1.27 59.16 8.00
CA ASN A 24 1.33 58.68 9.39
C ASN A 24 1.96 59.71 10.34
N LYS A 25 1.10 60.42 11.09
CA LYS A 25 1.52 61.51 11.99
C LYS A 25 2.49 61.07 13.10
N PHE A 26 2.29 59.90 13.70
CA PHE A 26 3.20 59.41 14.74
C PHE A 26 4.56 59.05 14.16
N PHE A 27 4.58 58.51 12.93
CA PHE A 27 5.83 58.22 12.26
C PHE A 27 6.63 59.49 11.96
N ASP A 28 5.95 60.56 11.56
CA ASP A 28 6.55 61.89 11.36
C ASP A 28 7.15 62.45 12.65
N GLN A 29 6.43 62.31 13.76
CA GLN A 29 6.91 62.71 15.09
C GLN A 29 8.20 61.98 15.46
N VAL A 30 8.26 60.66 15.28
CA VAL A 30 9.46 59.86 15.57
C VAL A 30 10.64 60.25 14.69
N VAL A 31 10.43 60.45 13.38
CA VAL A 31 11.49 60.86 12.45
C VAL A 31 12.00 62.26 12.79
N ASN A 32 11.11 63.21 13.10
CA ASN A 32 11.50 64.56 13.46
C ASN A 32 12.24 64.62 14.80
N GLU A 33 11.82 63.85 15.80
CA GLU A 33 12.54 63.73 17.08
C GLU A 33 13.93 63.09 16.88
N THR A 34 14.04 62.13 15.97
CA THR A 34 15.34 61.55 15.58
C THR A 34 16.23 62.61 14.95
N LEU A 35 15.71 63.42 14.01
CA LEU A 35 16.45 64.51 13.38
C LEU A 35 16.79 65.66 14.33
N ARG A 36 16.00 65.87 15.39
CA ARG A 36 16.34 66.80 16.46
C ARG A 36 17.56 66.29 17.22
N LYS A 37 17.47 65.07 17.74
CA LYS A 37 18.49 64.47 18.59
C LYS A 37 19.79 64.15 17.84
N TYR A 38 19.67 63.81 16.56
CA TYR A 38 20.77 63.40 15.68
C TYR A 38 20.64 64.10 14.32
N PRO A 39 20.86 65.42 14.23
CA PRO A 39 20.81 66.14 12.97
C PRO A 39 21.95 65.66 12.05
N PRO A 40 21.72 65.49 10.73
CA PRO A 40 22.78 65.04 9.82
C PRO A 40 24.03 65.92 9.83
N LEU A 41 23.85 67.24 10.01
CA LEU A 41 24.91 68.21 10.20
C LEU A 41 24.77 68.85 11.58
N GLU A 42 25.86 68.89 12.35
CA GLU A 42 25.90 69.50 13.68
C GLU A 42 25.84 71.04 13.64
N THR A 43 26.24 71.62 12.51
CA THR A 43 26.38 73.06 12.33
C THR A 43 26.10 73.46 10.89
N THR A 44 25.68 74.71 10.68
CA THR A 44 25.68 75.34 9.35
C THR A 44 26.38 76.69 9.43
N MET A 45 27.04 77.08 8.35
CA MET A 45 27.83 78.31 8.30
C MET A 45 27.27 79.29 7.27
N ARG A 46 27.37 80.58 7.55
CA ARG A 46 27.09 81.68 6.61
C ARG A 46 28.26 82.64 6.62
N VAL A 47 28.55 83.27 5.49
CA VAL A 47 29.59 84.29 5.38
C VAL A 47 28.92 85.62 5.11
N THR A 48 29.23 86.64 5.92
CA THR A 48 28.75 88.00 5.68
C THR A 48 29.33 88.55 4.39
N THR A 49 28.51 89.13 3.51
CA THR A 49 28.98 89.77 2.27
C THR A 49 29.29 91.25 2.47
N GLN A 50 28.77 91.83 3.53
CA GLN A 50 28.94 93.22 3.94
C GLN A 50 28.89 93.29 5.48
N ASP A 51 29.32 94.42 6.03
CA ASP A 51 29.18 94.68 7.46
C ASP A 51 27.71 94.59 7.86
N TYR A 52 27.43 93.85 8.93
CA TYR A 52 26.08 93.52 9.38
C TYR A 52 25.91 93.85 10.86
N THR A 53 25.09 94.86 11.16
CA THR A 53 24.68 95.16 12.53
C THR A 53 23.64 94.14 13.00
N VAL A 54 23.93 93.42 14.07
CA VAL A 54 23.02 92.41 14.62
C VAL A 54 21.79 93.12 15.21
N PRO A 55 20.57 92.82 14.72
CA PRO A 55 19.36 93.50 15.17
C PRO A 55 19.19 93.45 16.69
N GLY A 56 18.87 94.59 17.30
CA GLY A 56 18.69 94.70 18.75
C GLY A 56 19.98 94.81 19.56
N THR A 57 21.14 94.93 18.90
CA THR A 57 22.44 95.11 19.57
C THR A 57 23.27 96.23 18.93
N THR A 58 24.32 96.68 19.60
CA THR A 58 25.33 97.60 19.02
C THR A 58 26.46 96.87 18.30
N HIS A 59 26.40 95.53 18.21
CA HIS A 59 27.47 94.72 17.62
C HIS A 59 27.36 94.67 16.10
N CYS A 60 28.49 94.90 15.42
CA CYS A 60 28.63 94.77 13.97
C CYS A 60 29.53 93.59 13.63
N ILE A 61 29.04 92.70 12.76
CA ILE A 61 29.81 91.59 12.19
C ILE A 61 30.42 92.09 10.88
N PRO A 62 31.75 92.21 10.75
CA PRO A 62 32.38 92.68 9.52
C PRO A 62 32.09 91.80 8.31
N SER A 63 32.23 92.34 7.11
CA SER A 63 32.21 91.57 5.86
C SER A 63 33.26 90.46 5.85
N LYS A 64 32.95 89.35 5.17
CA LYS A 64 33.78 88.14 5.01
C LYS A 64 34.00 87.34 6.29
N VAL A 65 33.21 87.57 7.33
CA VAL A 65 33.22 86.79 8.57
C VAL A 65 32.26 85.61 8.46
N THR A 66 32.74 84.43 8.84
CA THR A 66 31.92 83.22 8.94
C THR A 66 31.15 83.22 10.26
N VAL A 67 29.83 83.21 10.16
CA VAL A 67 28.90 83.00 11.27
C VAL A 67 28.49 81.53 11.29
N GLN A 68 28.78 80.88 12.42
CA GLN A 68 28.41 79.50 12.67
C GLN A 68 27.08 79.42 13.42
N ILE A 69 26.14 78.61 12.92
CA ILE A 69 24.86 78.31 13.57
C ILE A 69 24.96 76.89 14.15
N PRO A 70 25.05 76.76 15.49
CA PRO A 70 25.28 75.46 16.13
C PRO A 70 23.97 74.67 16.27
N ILE A 71 23.56 74.00 15.18
CA ILE A 71 22.30 73.24 15.09
C ILE A 71 22.17 72.21 16.22
N TYR A 72 23.21 71.39 16.45
CA TYR A 72 23.17 70.36 17.49
C TYR A 72 22.97 70.95 18.90
N ALA A 73 23.64 72.06 19.20
CA ALA A 73 23.51 72.74 20.49
C ALA A 73 22.11 73.33 20.68
N ILE A 74 21.56 74.01 19.65
CA ILE A 74 20.19 74.55 19.68
C ILE A 74 19.17 73.43 19.90
N HIS A 75 19.35 72.28 19.24
CA HIS A 75 18.47 71.12 19.38
C HIS A 75 18.55 70.44 20.76
N HIS A 76 19.60 70.71 21.53
CA HIS A 76 19.80 70.18 22.89
C HIS A 76 19.72 71.28 23.96
N ASP A 77 19.27 72.48 23.62
CA ASP A 77 19.07 73.55 24.58
C ASP A 77 17.80 73.29 25.39
N PRO A 78 17.90 73.11 26.73
CA PRO A 78 16.74 72.84 27.59
C PRO A 78 15.72 73.99 27.60
N ALA A 79 16.10 75.20 27.18
CA ALA A 79 15.16 76.32 27.04
C ALA A 79 14.12 76.08 25.94
N TYR A 80 14.48 75.34 24.89
CA TYR A 80 13.58 75.00 23.78
C TYR A 80 13.08 73.55 23.83
N TYR A 81 13.89 72.65 24.39
CA TYR A 81 13.61 71.23 24.48
C TYR A 81 13.82 70.74 25.92
N PRO A 82 12.81 70.83 26.80
CA PRO A 82 12.92 70.37 28.18
C PRO A 82 13.32 68.90 28.25
N ASP A 83 14.34 68.53 29.04
CA ASP A 83 14.93 67.17 29.03
C ASP A 83 15.40 66.72 27.62
N PRO A 84 16.39 67.43 27.03
CA PRO A 84 16.75 67.27 25.62
C PRO A 84 17.37 65.89 25.30
N ASP A 85 17.85 65.16 26.31
CA ASP A 85 18.42 63.83 26.16
C ASP A 85 17.35 62.73 26.09
N ARG A 86 16.13 62.96 26.59
CA ARG A 86 15.03 62.00 26.42
C ARG A 86 14.49 62.03 24.99
N PHE A 87 14.40 60.85 24.38
CA PHE A 87 13.73 60.67 23.09
C PHE A 87 12.22 60.75 23.27
N ASP A 88 11.62 61.84 22.79
CA ASP A 88 10.19 62.11 22.99
C ASP A 88 9.53 62.62 21.69
N PRO A 89 8.85 61.73 20.94
CA PRO A 89 8.14 62.09 19.72
C PRO A 89 7.03 63.13 19.91
N ASP A 90 6.41 63.22 21.10
CA ASP A 90 5.25 64.09 21.33
C ASP A 90 5.59 65.58 21.24
N ARG A 91 6.89 65.93 21.33
CA ARG A 91 7.43 67.26 21.05
C ARG A 91 7.09 67.77 19.65
N PHE A 92 6.80 66.86 18.72
CA PHE A 92 6.47 67.16 17.33
C PHE A 92 4.98 67.00 17.02
N THR A 93 4.12 66.99 18.05
CA THR A 93 2.68 67.23 17.87
C THR A 93 2.44 68.63 17.30
N ALA A 94 1.31 68.81 16.61
CA ALA A 94 0.98 70.09 15.99
C ALA A 94 0.84 71.24 17.00
N GLU A 95 0.47 70.94 18.25
CA GLU A 95 0.35 71.92 19.33
C GLU A 95 1.72 72.34 19.87
N GLU A 96 2.60 71.38 20.16
CA GLU A 96 3.95 71.66 20.68
C GLU A 96 4.83 72.36 19.64
N CYS A 97 4.72 72.00 18.36
CA CYS A 97 5.42 72.70 17.28
C CYS A 97 5.06 74.19 17.20
N LYS A 98 3.81 74.58 17.52
CA LYS A 98 3.38 75.99 17.49
C LYS A 98 3.91 76.81 18.67
N LYS A 99 4.15 76.17 19.82
CA LYS A 99 4.72 76.82 21.01
C LYS A 99 6.20 77.13 20.85
N ARG A 100 6.87 76.43 19.93
CA ARG A 100 8.32 76.50 19.76
C ARG A 100 8.74 77.79 19.04
N PRO A 101 9.75 78.53 19.53
CA PRO A 101 10.28 79.68 18.80
C PRO A 101 10.76 79.29 17.39
N PRO A 102 10.52 80.14 16.38
CA PRO A 102 11.05 79.91 15.03
C PRO A 102 12.57 79.69 15.03
N TYR A 103 13.07 78.95 14.05
CA TYR A 103 14.50 78.69 13.84
C TYR A 103 15.21 77.88 14.96
N THR A 104 14.46 77.13 15.77
CA THR A 104 15.01 76.22 16.80
C THR A 104 14.97 74.74 16.39
N PHE A 105 14.43 74.42 15.21
CA PHE A 105 14.47 73.09 14.59
C PHE A 105 14.96 73.22 13.15
N LEU A 106 16.22 72.88 12.93
CA LEU A 106 16.96 73.16 11.69
C LEU A 106 17.67 71.90 11.11
N PRO A 107 17.04 70.70 11.08
CA PRO A 107 17.73 69.49 10.62
C PRO A 107 18.15 69.51 9.15
N PHE A 108 17.54 70.41 8.35
CA PHE A 108 17.84 70.63 6.94
C PHE A 108 18.22 72.08 6.64
N GLY A 109 18.54 72.86 7.67
CA GLY A 109 18.65 74.33 7.59
C GLY A 109 17.30 75.01 7.39
N ASP A 110 17.34 76.31 7.09
CA ASP A 110 16.16 77.14 6.82
C ASP A 110 16.54 78.30 5.87
N GLY A 111 15.54 79.05 5.41
CA GLY A 111 15.66 80.17 4.49
C GLY A 111 15.99 79.75 3.05
N PRO A 112 16.49 80.68 2.20
CA PRO A 112 16.78 80.41 0.80
C PRO A 112 17.84 79.32 0.53
N ARG A 113 18.54 78.88 1.58
CA ARG A 113 19.58 77.82 1.54
C ARG A 113 19.14 76.56 2.28
N ILE A 114 17.84 76.37 2.53
CA ILE A 114 17.29 75.10 3.02
C ILE A 114 17.58 73.97 2.04
N CYS A 115 17.80 72.75 2.54
CA CYS A 115 18.08 71.59 1.70
C CYS A 115 16.94 71.33 0.70
N ILE A 116 17.23 71.48 -0.60
CA ILE A 116 16.28 71.23 -1.69
C ILE A 116 15.81 69.76 -1.72
N GLY A 117 16.63 68.84 -1.21
CA GLY A 117 16.35 67.40 -1.15
C GLY A 117 15.52 66.96 0.06
N MET A 118 15.12 67.86 0.97
CA MET A 118 14.47 67.50 2.24
C MET A 118 13.26 66.55 2.06
N ARG A 119 12.36 66.86 1.13
CA ARG A 119 11.15 66.06 0.90
C ARG A 119 11.49 64.64 0.42
N PHE A 120 12.48 64.52 -0.46
CA PHE A 120 12.94 63.24 -0.98
C PHE A 120 13.65 62.41 0.10
N GLY A 121 14.54 63.03 0.88
CA GLY A 121 15.23 62.36 1.99
C GLY A 121 14.28 61.84 3.06
N LEU A 122 13.29 62.64 3.46
CA LEU A 122 12.25 62.20 4.41
C LEU A 122 11.43 61.03 3.87
N MET A 123 11.09 61.05 2.57
CA MET A 123 10.41 59.92 1.93
C MET A 123 11.26 58.65 1.97
N GLN A 124 12.55 58.73 1.61
CA GLN A 124 13.46 57.59 1.65
C GLN A 124 13.57 56.98 3.04
N VAL A 125 13.75 57.80 4.07
CA VAL A 125 13.83 57.36 5.47
C VAL A 125 12.55 56.65 5.90
N LYS A 126 11.39 57.26 5.64
CA LYS A 126 10.09 56.72 6.04
C LYS A 126 9.78 55.41 5.32
N VAL A 127 10.01 55.33 4.01
CA VAL A 127 9.78 54.10 3.23
C VAL A 127 10.71 52.97 3.70
N GLY A 128 12.01 53.26 3.91
CA GLY A 128 12.98 52.28 4.39
C GLY A 128 12.62 51.73 5.77
N LEU A 129 12.36 52.62 6.73
CA LEU A 129 11.96 52.23 8.08
C LEU A 129 10.63 51.48 8.10
N ALA A 130 9.62 51.93 7.36
CA ALA A 130 8.33 51.25 7.28
C ALA A 130 8.45 49.84 6.70
N SER A 131 9.30 49.66 5.67
CA SER A 131 9.56 48.34 5.06
C SER A 131 10.22 47.37 6.05
N LEU A 132 11.19 47.85 6.82
CA LEU A 132 11.88 47.04 7.83
C LEU A 132 10.97 46.71 9.02
N LEU A 133 10.23 47.70 9.54
CA LEU A 133 9.37 47.51 10.71
C LEU A 133 8.12 46.70 10.42
N ARG A 134 7.76 46.53 9.15
CA ARG A 134 6.66 45.66 8.73
C ARG A 134 6.94 44.22 9.14
N ASP A 135 8.10 43.73 8.73
CA ASP A 135 8.43 42.30 8.75
C ASP A 135 9.37 41.92 9.91
N PHE A 136 10.06 42.90 10.51
CA PHE A 136 11.06 42.65 11.54
C PHE A 136 10.75 43.37 12.86
N ARG A 137 11.25 42.80 13.96
CA ARG A 137 11.42 43.46 15.26
C ARG A 137 12.90 43.70 15.50
N PHE A 138 13.24 44.87 16.00
CA PHE A 138 14.60 45.27 16.33
C PHE A 138 14.73 45.41 17.84
N LYS A 139 15.78 44.82 18.42
CA LYS A 139 16.15 44.94 19.83
C LYS A 139 17.61 45.36 19.95
N PRO A 140 18.02 46.03 21.05
CA PRO A 140 19.43 46.20 21.36
C PRO A 140 20.13 44.83 21.39
N SER A 141 21.30 44.75 20.76
CA SER A 141 22.21 43.62 20.88
C SER A 141 23.19 43.86 22.02
N VAL A 142 23.95 42.84 22.41
CA VAL A 142 25.06 42.98 23.37
C VAL A 142 26.14 43.99 22.92
N LYS A 143 26.17 44.37 21.64
CA LYS A 143 27.10 45.37 21.08
C LYS A 143 26.48 46.77 20.97
N THR A 144 25.21 46.95 21.31
CA THR A 144 24.57 48.27 21.30
C THR A 144 25.06 49.08 22.50
N PRO A 145 25.70 50.25 22.31
CA PRO A 145 26.13 51.06 23.43
C PRO A 145 24.93 51.72 24.14
N GLU A 146 25.01 51.91 25.46
CA GLU A 146 23.98 52.62 26.24
C GLU A 146 23.83 54.09 25.80
N ARG A 147 24.94 54.71 25.36
CA ARG A 147 24.96 56.05 24.78
C ARG A 147 25.79 56.05 23.49
N ILE A 148 25.25 56.64 22.43
CA ILE A 148 25.97 56.79 21.17
C ILE A 148 27.19 57.71 21.37
N VAL A 149 28.37 57.21 21.03
CA VAL A 149 29.61 57.99 20.93
C VAL A 149 29.85 58.28 19.46
N PHE A 150 30.03 59.55 19.08
CA PHE A 150 30.23 59.94 17.69
C PHE A 150 31.69 59.78 17.25
N ASP A 151 31.89 59.34 16.01
CA ASP A 151 33.21 59.21 15.39
C ASP A 151 33.80 60.60 15.10
N PRO A 152 34.91 60.99 15.74
CA PRO A 152 35.51 62.31 15.53
C PRO A 152 36.10 62.51 14.13
N LYS A 153 36.22 61.45 13.32
CA LYS A 153 36.69 61.51 11.93
C LYS A 153 35.55 61.69 10.91
N SER A 154 34.29 61.53 11.33
CA SER A 154 33.15 61.62 10.42
C SER A 154 32.71 63.06 10.23
N PHE A 155 32.41 63.44 8.98
CA PHE A 155 31.85 64.75 8.65
C PHE A 155 30.38 64.91 9.06
N ILE A 156 29.66 63.79 9.20
CA ILE A 156 28.26 63.74 9.66
C ILE A 156 28.17 62.95 10.96
N LEU A 157 27.15 63.18 11.77
CA LEU A 157 26.98 62.43 13.02
C LEU A 157 26.89 60.92 12.75
N SER A 158 27.91 60.18 13.17
CA SER A 158 28.06 58.76 12.91
C SER A 158 28.55 58.07 14.19
N PRO A 159 27.98 56.93 14.60
CA PRO A 159 28.43 56.21 15.80
C PRO A 159 29.78 55.52 15.60
N VAL A 160 30.66 55.57 16.58
CA VAL A 160 31.90 54.77 16.61
C VAL A 160 31.53 53.29 16.57
N GLY A 161 32.06 52.55 15.59
CA GLY A 161 31.84 51.10 15.46
C GLY A 161 30.45 50.68 14.96
N GLY A 162 29.58 51.64 14.60
CA GLY A 162 28.23 51.36 14.08
C GLY A 162 27.18 51.07 15.16
N ASN A 163 25.90 51.04 14.75
CA ASN A 163 24.77 50.67 15.63
C ASN A 163 24.34 49.22 15.35
N HIS A 164 24.70 48.30 16.25
CA HIS A 164 24.37 46.88 16.12
C HIS A 164 23.02 46.58 16.76
N LEU A 165 22.09 45.95 16.04
CA LEU A 165 20.76 45.57 16.56
C LEU A 165 20.52 44.07 16.33
N GLN A 166 19.80 43.42 17.25
CA GLN A 166 19.26 42.08 17.03
C GLN A 166 17.97 42.20 16.20
N VAL A 167 17.88 41.42 15.12
CA VAL A 167 16.75 41.42 14.19
C VAL A 167 16.00 40.10 14.32
N GLU A 168 14.70 40.16 14.64
CA GLU A 168 13.80 39.01 14.72
C GLU A 168 12.75 39.11 13.61
N SER A 169 12.55 38.05 12.83
CA SER A 169 11.43 37.97 11.87
C SER A 169 10.10 37.90 12.63
N LYS A 170 9.07 38.60 12.15
CA LYS A 170 7.70 38.53 12.73
C LYS A 170 6.88 37.33 12.23
N MET A 171 7.37 36.57 11.26
CA MET A 171 6.66 35.42 10.66
C MET A 171 7.59 34.23 10.46
N ASP A 172 7.23 33.08 11.03
CA ASP A 172 7.96 31.82 10.92
C ASP A 172 7.31 30.93 9.84
N LEU A 173 7.99 30.78 8.70
CA LEU A 173 7.65 29.80 7.65
C LEU A 173 7.43 28.39 8.25
N LEU A 174 8.17 28.06 9.31
CA LEU A 174 8.05 26.82 10.06
C LEU A 174 6.66 26.61 10.66
N SER A 175 6.00 27.67 11.16
CA SER A 175 4.66 27.58 11.74
C SER A 175 3.59 27.24 10.69
N TYR A 176 3.72 27.77 9.47
CA TYR A 176 2.81 27.43 8.37
C TYR A 176 2.99 25.98 7.90
N VAL A 177 4.24 25.53 7.75
CA VAL A 177 4.55 24.15 7.36
C VAL A 177 4.05 23.16 8.43
N LEU A 178 4.26 23.46 9.71
CA LEU A 178 3.78 22.60 10.81
C LEU A 178 2.25 22.55 10.87
N THR A 179 1.57 23.69 10.69
CA THR A 179 0.11 23.75 10.68
C THR A 179 -0.47 22.96 9.51
N ALA A 180 0.10 23.11 8.32
CA ALA A 180 -0.30 22.34 7.13
C ALA A 180 -0.08 20.84 7.35
N PHE A 181 1.05 20.44 7.94
CA PHE A 181 1.35 19.05 8.28
C PHE A 181 0.32 18.46 9.25
N VAL A 182 0.05 19.16 10.36
CA VAL A 182 -0.96 18.72 11.35
C VAL A 182 -2.35 18.61 10.72
N PHE A 183 -2.72 19.55 9.85
CA PHE A 183 -3.99 19.52 9.13
C PHE A 183 -4.10 18.29 8.21
N ILE A 184 -3.07 18.02 7.40
CA ILE A 184 -3.03 16.85 6.51
C ILE A 184 -3.08 15.54 7.30
N VAL A 185 -2.29 15.43 8.37
CA VAL A 185 -2.28 14.24 9.25
C VAL A 185 -3.63 14.04 9.92
N SER A 186 -4.29 15.12 10.34
CA SER A 186 -5.63 15.06 10.94
C SER A 186 -6.67 14.56 9.94
N ILE A 187 -6.64 15.06 8.69
CA ILE A 187 -7.52 14.57 7.61
C ILE A 187 -7.26 13.08 7.34
N ALA A 188 -5.99 12.68 7.23
CA ALA A 188 -5.62 11.29 7.00
C ALA A 188 -6.10 10.38 8.15
N TYR A 189 -5.91 10.80 9.41
CA TYR A 189 -6.39 10.09 10.59
C TYR A 189 -7.91 9.95 10.61
N LEU A 190 -8.65 11.04 10.34
CA LEU A 190 -10.11 11.02 10.30
C LEU A 190 -10.63 10.15 9.15
N TYR A 191 -9.97 10.18 7.99
CA TYR A 191 -10.28 9.30 6.86
C TYR A 191 -10.13 7.83 7.25
N VAL A 192 -8.96 7.45 7.77
CA VAL A 192 -8.69 6.07 8.22
C VAL A 192 -9.68 5.63 9.30
N ARG A 193 -9.96 6.49 10.28
CA ARG A 193 -10.94 6.21 11.34
C ARG A 193 -12.36 6.04 10.77
N SER A 194 -12.74 6.82 9.77
CA SER A 194 -14.01 6.67 9.05
C SER A 194 -14.07 5.33 8.32
N ARG A 195 -12.97 4.86 7.71
CA ARG A 195 -12.90 3.52 7.10
C ARG A 195 -13.09 2.40 8.12
N HIS A 196 -12.44 2.48 9.27
CA HIS A 196 -12.61 1.47 10.34
C HIS A 196 -14.01 1.46 10.95
N ASN A 197 -14.67 2.62 11.04
CA ASN A 197 -16.03 2.73 11.56
C ASN A 197 -17.12 2.41 10.53
N PHE A 198 -16.76 2.22 9.26
CA PHE A 198 -17.68 2.15 8.13
C PHE A 198 -18.86 1.19 8.33
N TRP A 199 -18.61 0.01 8.91
CA TRP A 199 -19.61 -1.02 9.15
C TRP A 199 -20.45 -0.75 10.40
N ARG A 200 -19.82 -0.28 11.47
CA ARG A 200 -20.52 0.14 12.69
C ARG A 200 -21.54 1.23 12.37
N ASP A 201 -21.14 2.21 11.58
CA ASP A 201 -21.98 3.35 11.20
C ASP A 201 -23.12 2.95 10.24
N ARG A 202 -23.09 1.72 9.69
CA ARG A 202 -24.13 1.12 8.82
C ARG A 202 -24.97 0.05 9.53
N GLY A 203 -24.79 -0.12 10.84
CA GLY A 203 -25.55 -1.08 11.64
C GLY A 203 -25.16 -2.55 11.44
N PHE A 204 -24.02 -2.83 10.80
CA PHE A 204 -23.49 -4.19 10.73
C PHE A 204 -22.83 -4.55 12.07
N ALA A 205 -23.00 -5.80 12.49
CA ALA A 205 -22.11 -6.41 13.46
C ALA A 205 -20.66 -6.33 12.95
N TYR A 206 -19.69 -6.16 13.84
CA TYR A 206 -18.28 -6.03 13.48
C TYR A 206 -17.41 -6.78 14.48
N THR A 207 -16.20 -7.16 14.07
CA THR A 207 -15.23 -7.85 14.93
C THR A 207 -14.95 -7.06 16.21
N ARG A 208 -14.98 -7.71 17.38
CA ARG A 208 -14.72 -7.04 18.68
C ARG A 208 -13.29 -6.52 18.84
N LYS A 209 -12.30 -7.21 18.26
CA LYS A 209 -10.89 -6.77 18.27
C LYS A 209 -10.82 -5.39 17.60
N LYS A 210 -10.30 -4.40 18.32
CA LYS A 210 -10.17 -3.04 17.78
C LYS A 210 -9.20 -3.05 16.59
N PRO A 211 -9.53 -2.42 15.45
CA PRO A 211 -8.62 -2.36 14.32
C PRO A 211 -7.42 -1.46 14.64
N HIS A 212 -6.22 -1.94 14.29
CA HIS A 212 -5.02 -1.13 14.24
C HIS A 212 -5.16 -0.05 13.16
N LEU A 213 -4.55 1.12 13.37
CA LEU A 213 -4.71 2.29 12.50
C LEU A 213 -4.38 2.02 11.02
N LEU A 214 -3.25 1.39 10.70
CA LEU A 214 -2.87 1.11 9.31
C LEU A 214 -3.23 -0.32 8.87
N TYR A 215 -2.96 -1.30 9.74
CA TYR A 215 -3.15 -2.71 9.45
C TYR A 215 -4.58 -3.25 9.72
N GLY A 216 -5.48 -2.45 10.28
CA GLY A 216 -6.84 -2.92 10.57
C GLY A 216 -6.82 -4.14 11.50
N HIS A 217 -7.57 -5.18 11.16
CA HIS A 217 -7.53 -6.47 11.87
C HIS A 217 -6.37 -7.37 11.44
N MET A 218 -5.57 -6.95 10.45
CA MET A 218 -4.43 -7.69 9.87
C MET A 218 -3.09 -7.34 10.53
N GLU A 219 -3.09 -6.71 11.71
CA GLU A 219 -1.88 -6.24 12.42
C GLU A 219 -0.82 -7.32 12.64
N ASP A 220 -1.24 -8.53 13.01
CA ASP A 220 -0.33 -9.66 13.28
C ASP A 220 0.07 -10.42 11.99
N SER A 221 -0.50 -10.05 10.84
CA SER A 221 -0.20 -10.67 9.54
C SER A 221 1.24 -10.35 9.12
N PHE A 222 1.87 -11.21 8.31
CA PHE A 222 3.26 -11.07 7.81
C PHE A 222 4.36 -11.11 8.87
N THR A 223 4.01 -11.11 10.16
CA THR A 223 4.96 -11.08 11.27
C THR A 223 4.77 -12.24 12.23
N LYS A 224 3.58 -12.38 12.84
CA LYS A 224 3.34 -13.34 13.93
C LYS A 224 2.37 -14.45 13.55
N LYS A 225 1.34 -14.15 12.76
CA LYS A 225 0.25 -15.08 12.44
C LYS A 225 -0.02 -15.09 10.94
N HIS A 226 -0.25 -16.29 10.39
CA HIS A 226 -0.86 -16.43 9.07
C HIS A 226 -2.31 -15.90 9.11
N THR A 227 -2.79 -15.37 7.98
CA THR A 227 -4.14 -14.80 7.80
C THR A 227 -5.25 -15.78 8.18
N ALA A 228 -5.02 -17.08 8.00
CA ALA A 228 -5.95 -18.15 8.39
C ALA A 228 -6.35 -18.08 9.88
N TYR A 229 -5.38 -17.85 10.78
CA TYR A 229 -5.64 -17.74 12.21
C TYR A 229 -6.41 -16.48 12.56
N ILE A 230 -6.06 -15.36 11.92
CA ILE A 230 -6.76 -14.07 12.10
C ILE A 230 -8.22 -14.19 11.65
N ASN A 231 -8.45 -14.80 10.48
CA ASN A 231 -9.80 -15.02 9.96
C ASN A 231 -10.60 -15.99 10.83
N GLN A 232 -9.97 -17.01 11.41
CA GLN A 232 -10.61 -17.94 12.35
C GLN A 232 -11.05 -17.23 13.64
N GLU A 233 -10.20 -16.39 14.22
CA GLU A 233 -10.54 -15.58 15.41
C GLU A 233 -11.73 -14.66 15.15
N MET A 234 -11.77 -13.99 13.98
CA MET A 234 -12.89 -13.14 13.58
C MET A 234 -14.18 -13.93 13.35
N TYR A 235 -14.08 -15.08 12.67
CA TYR A 235 -15.20 -15.99 12.45
C TYR A 235 -15.81 -16.47 13.76
N GLN A 236 -14.98 -16.92 14.71
CA GLN A 236 -15.44 -17.40 16.02
C GLN A 236 -16.09 -16.28 16.85
N ASP A 237 -15.55 -15.06 16.86
CA ASP A 237 -16.17 -13.92 17.55
C ASP A 237 -17.58 -13.62 17.02
N LEU A 238 -17.74 -13.59 15.70
CA LEU A 238 -19.02 -13.32 15.06
C LEU A 238 -20.01 -14.47 15.25
N LYS A 239 -19.55 -15.71 15.07
CA LYS A 239 -20.36 -16.91 15.28
C LYS A 239 -20.87 -17.01 16.71
N SER A 240 -20.02 -16.72 17.71
CA SER A 240 -20.43 -16.76 19.14
C SER A 240 -21.57 -15.80 19.48
N ARG A 241 -21.84 -14.84 18.60
CA ARG A 241 -22.93 -13.85 18.72
C ARG A 241 -24.14 -14.15 17.83
N GLY A 242 -24.11 -15.26 17.08
CA GLY A 242 -25.17 -15.63 16.15
C GLY A 242 -25.23 -14.73 14.91
N GLU A 243 -24.15 -14.05 14.56
CA GLU A 243 -24.10 -13.15 13.40
C GLU A 243 -23.88 -13.95 12.11
N GLN A 244 -24.71 -13.72 11.09
CA GLN A 244 -24.55 -14.38 9.78
C GLN A 244 -23.38 -13.81 8.95
N ILE A 245 -23.01 -12.57 9.22
CA ILE A 245 -21.94 -11.82 8.55
C ILE A 245 -21.45 -10.71 9.49
N GLY A 246 -20.19 -10.31 9.36
CA GLY A 246 -19.66 -9.20 10.15
C GLY A 246 -18.66 -8.32 9.41
N GLY A 247 -18.60 -7.07 9.82
CA GLY A 247 -17.63 -6.06 9.38
C GLY A 247 -16.23 -6.33 9.94
N MET A 248 -15.25 -6.25 9.05
CA MET A 248 -13.83 -6.28 9.37
C MET A 248 -13.08 -5.19 8.59
N SER A 249 -11.88 -4.83 9.08
CA SER A 249 -10.96 -3.92 8.38
C SER A 249 -9.79 -4.74 7.85
N PHE A 250 -9.78 -5.00 6.54
CA PHE A 250 -8.63 -5.56 5.85
C PHE A 250 -7.67 -4.41 5.56
N PHE A 251 -6.68 -4.18 6.42
CA PHE A 251 -5.95 -2.91 6.47
C PHE A 251 -6.93 -1.74 6.66
N ILE A 252 -6.89 -0.75 5.78
CA ILE A 252 -7.80 0.39 5.75
C ILE A 252 -9.01 0.17 4.80
N ILE A 253 -9.17 -1.05 4.27
CA ILE A 253 -10.29 -1.45 3.41
C ILE A 253 -11.39 -2.07 4.29
N PRO A 254 -12.59 -1.49 4.36
CA PRO A 254 -13.72 -2.13 5.01
C PRO A 254 -14.16 -3.32 4.18
N GLY A 255 -14.16 -4.50 4.81
CA GLY A 255 -14.62 -5.75 4.22
C GLY A 255 -15.59 -6.47 5.14
N LEU A 256 -16.19 -7.54 4.64
CA LEU A 256 -17.10 -8.39 5.40
C LEU A 256 -16.52 -9.80 5.48
N ILE A 257 -16.85 -10.52 6.55
CA ILE A 257 -16.58 -11.95 6.70
C ILE A 257 -17.91 -12.69 6.85
N ALA A 258 -18.18 -13.63 5.95
CA ALA A 258 -19.36 -14.47 5.97
C ALA A 258 -19.21 -15.59 7.01
N VAL A 259 -20.27 -15.83 7.79
CA VAL A 259 -20.28 -16.83 8.87
C VAL A 259 -21.33 -17.90 8.60
N ASP A 260 -22.53 -17.50 8.19
CA ASP A 260 -23.64 -18.43 7.92
C ASP A 260 -23.44 -19.21 6.60
N PRO A 261 -23.43 -20.55 6.63
CA PRO A 261 -23.34 -21.38 5.43
C PRO A 261 -24.43 -21.14 4.37
N GLU A 262 -25.64 -20.74 4.75
CA GLU A 262 -26.70 -20.42 3.76
C GLU A 262 -26.44 -19.07 3.06
N LEU A 263 -25.82 -18.11 3.76
CA LEU A 263 -25.33 -16.89 3.12
C LEU A 263 -24.14 -17.18 2.20
N VAL A 264 -23.22 -18.07 2.60
CA VAL A 264 -22.13 -18.55 1.74
C VAL A 264 -22.66 -19.17 0.45
N LYS A 265 -23.66 -20.05 0.54
CA LYS A 265 -24.37 -20.61 -0.63
C LYS A 265 -25.00 -19.54 -1.50
N THR A 266 -25.60 -18.53 -0.89
CA THR A 266 -26.23 -17.42 -1.60
C THR A 266 -25.20 -16.63 -2.41
N ILE A 267 -24.08 -16.28 -1.79
CA ILE A 267 -22.97 -15.55 -2.41
C ILE A 267 -22.30 -16.36 -3.53
N LEU A 268 -22.02 -17.65 -3.29
CA LEU A 268 -21.28 -18.47 -4.25
C LEU A 268 -22.12 -18.98 -5.41
N VAL A 269 -23.42 -19.20 -5.19
CA VAL A 269 -24.30 -19.91 -6.14
C VAL A 269 -25.58 -19.16 -6.46
N LYS A 270 -26.46 -18.90 -5.47
CA LYS A 270 -27.82 -18.41 -5.75
C LYS A 270 -27.80 -17.05 -6.47
N ASP A 271 -27.00 -16.11 -5.96
CA ASP A 271 -26.89 -14.74 -6.46
C ASP A 271 -25.52 -14.50 -7.14
N PHE A 272 -25.01 -15.53 -7.82
CA PHE A 272 -23.74 -15.46 -8.53
C PHE A 272 -23.64 -14.30 -9.54
N ASN A 273 -24.78 -13.91 -10.14
CA ASN A 273 -24.85 -12.75 -11.03
C ASN A 273 -24.53 -11.42 -10.35
N VAL A 274 -24.62 -11.33 -9.01
CA VAL A 274 -24.20 -10.19 -8.21
C VAL A 274 -22.77 -10.37 -7.72
N PHE A 275 -22.42 -11.57 -7.23
CA PHE A 275 -21.13 -11.88 -6.60
C PHE A 275 -20.18 -12.63 -7.54
N HIS A 276 -20.10 -12.18 -8.77
CA HIS A 276 -19.33 -12.86 -9.78
C HIS A 276 -17.81 -12.67 -9.59
N ASP A 277 -17.38 -11.50 -9.14
CA ASP A 277 -15.97 -11.07 -9.16
C ASP A 277 -15.27 -11.29 -7.82
N ARG A 278 -13.93 -11.45 -7.86
CA ARG A 278 -13.09 -11.64 -6.66
C ARG A 278 -12.53 -10.33 -6.10
N GLY A 279 -12.60 -9.23 -6.84
CA GLY A 279 -12.05 -7.93 -6.45
C GLY A 279 -10.53 -7.82 -6.54
N VAL A 280 -9.88 -8.71 -7.30
CA VAL A 280 -8.42 -8.75 -7.48
C VAL A 280 -8.03 -7.77 -8.59
N PHE A 281 -7.08 -6.87 -8.29
CA PHE A 281 -6.60 -5.92 -9.28
C PHE A 281 -5.86 -6.61 -10.43
N ASN A 282 -6.11 -6.17 -11.66
CA ASN A 282 -5.41 -6.60 -12.86
C ASN A 282 -5.32 -5.45 -13.86
N ASP A 283 -4.26 -5.44 -14.64
CA ASP A 283 -4.02 -4.49 -15.74
C ASP A 283 -3.26 -5.18 -16.87
N ALA A 284 -3.97 -5.72 -17.87
CA ALA A 284 -3.38 -6.41 -19.00
C ALA A 284 -2.35 -5.59 -19.81
N LYS A 285 -2.37 -4.25 -19.70
CA LYS A 285 -1.45 -3.37 -20.43
C LYS A 285 -0.16 -3.15 -19.66
N ALA A 286 -0.26 -2.80 -18.38
CA ALA A 286 0.91 -2.52 -17.55
C ALA A 286 1.52 -3.79 -16.93
N ASP A 287 0.69 -4.77 -16.59
CA ASP A 287 1.03 -6.01 -15.89
C ASP A 287 0.36 -7.21 -16.61
N PRO A 288 0.92 -7.67 -17.76
CA PRO A 288 0.27 -8.64 -18.63
C PRO A 288 -0.11 -9.96 -17.94
N LEU A 289 0.71 -10.45 -17.01
CA LEU A 289 0.45 -11.72 -16.32
C LEU A 289 -0.69 -11.62 -15.30
N SER A 290 -1.00 -10.42 -14.80
CA SER A 290 -2.15 -10.21 -13.90
C SER A 290 -3.51 -10.48 -14.56
N ALA A 291 -3.60 -10.44 -15.90
CA ALA A 291 -4.83 -10.63 -16.66
C ALA A 291 -5.19 -12.11 -16.90
N HIS A 292 -5.12 -12.92 -15.84
CA HIS A 292 -5.38 -14.36 -15.89
C HIS A 292 -6.77 -14.73 -15.34
N LEU A 293 -7.24 -15.94 -15.66
CA LEU A 293 -8.59 -16.44 -15.28
C LEU A 293 -8.94 -16.24 -13.80
N PHE A 294 -7.96 -16.26 -12.88
CA PHE A 294 -8.26 -16.05 -11.47
C PHE A 294 -8.69 -14.60 -11.13
N ALA A 295 -8.07 -13.60 -11.76
CA ALA A 295 -8.19 -12.18 -11.42
C ALA A 295 -9.17 -11.43 -12.33
N LEU A 296 -9.37 -11.89 -13.58
CA LEU A 296 -10.31 -11.25 -14.50
C LEU A 296 -11.72 -11.13 -13.92
N GLU A 297 -12.43 -10.10 -14.36
CA GLU A 297 -13.74 -9.67 -13.87
C GLU A 297 -14.79 -9.73 -14.99
N GLY A 298 -16.07 -9.81 -14.60
CA GLY A 298 -17.23 -9.72 -15.49
C GLY A 298 -17.18 -10.56 -16.77
N LYS A 299 -17.40 -9.91 -17.91
CA LYS A 299 -17.52 -10.56 -19.22
C LYS A 299 -16.23 -11.25 -19.66
N GLU A 300 -15.07 -10.65 -19.40
CA GLU A 300 -13.77 -11.19 -19.80
C GLU A 300 -13.50 -12.53 -19.12
N TRP A 301 -13.73 -12.60 -17.80
CA TRP A 301 -13.67 -13.86 -17.08
C TRP A 301 -14.63 -14.91 -17.65
N ARG A 302 -15.89 -14.53 -17.94
CA ARG A 302 -16.91 -15.49 -18.40
C ARG A 302 -16.51 -16.13 -19.73
N VAL A 303 -16.08 -15.30 -20.68
CA VAL A 303 -15.62 -15.76 -21.99
C VAL A 303 -14.41 -16.67 -21.83
N LEU A 304 -13.42 -16.25 -21.04
CA LEU A 304 -12.22 -17.05 -20.83
C LEU A 304 -12.50 -18.36 -20.10
N ARG A 305 -13.36 -18.37 -19.08
CA ARG A 305 -13.77 -19.58 -18.35
C ARG A 305 -14.43 -20.58 -19.29
N GLN A 306 -15.32 -20.11 -20.16
CA GLN A 306 -15.96 -20.95 -21.16
C GLN A 306 -14.95 -21.55 -22.14
N LYS A 307 -13.97 -20.75 -22.61
CA LYS A 307 -12.90 -21.23 -23.49
C LYS A 307 -12.01 -22.29 -22.85
N LEU A 308 -11.68 -22.15 -21.56
CA LEU A 308 -10.73 -23.03 -20.86
C LEU A 308 -11.37 -24.26 -20.22
N THR A 309 -12.68 -24.28 -19.97
CA THR A 309 -13.34 -25.43 -19.30
C THR A 309 -13.16 -26.76 -20.04
N PRO A 310 -13.24 -26.82 -21.39
CA PRO A 310 -13.01 -28.05 -22.16
C PRO A 310 -11.60 -28.66 -22.00
N THR A 311 -10.62 -27.86 -21.58
CA THR A 311 -9.25 -28.31 -21.30
C THR A 311 -9.18 -29.25 -20.07
N PHE A 312 -10.15 -29.18 -19.17
CA PHE A 312 -10.17 -29.90 -17.89
C PHE A 312 -11.22 -31.04 -17.83
N THR A 313 -11.59 -31.63 -18.98
CA THR A 313 -12.49 -32.79 -19.04
C THR A 313 -11.77 -34.08 -18.66
N SER A 314 -12.50 -35.12 -18.27
CA SER A 314 -11.93 -36.43 -17.93
C SER A 314 -11.15 -37.04 -19.10
N GLY A 315 -11.61 -36.86 -20.34
CA GLY A 315 -10.90 -37.30 -21.54
C GLY A 315 -9.51 -36.64 -21.68
N ARG A 316 -9.42 -35.33 -21.46
CA ARG A 316 -8.13 -34.60 -21.46
C ARG A 316 -7.23 -35.01 -20.29
N MET A 317 -7.80 -35.23 -19.10
CA MET A 317 -7.04 -35.75 -17.96
C MET A 317 -6.42 -37.12 -18.28
N LYS A 318 -7.20 -38.03 -18.85
CA LYS A 318 -6.75 -39.37 -19.25
C LYS A 318 -5.66 -39.32 -20.32
N GLN A 319 -5.75 -38.40 -21.28
CA GLN A 319 -4.70 -38.16 -22.28
C GLN A 319 -3.37 -37.70 -21.65
N MET A 320 -3.42 -36.85 -20.61
CA MET A 320 -2.23 -36.36 -19.91
C MET A 320 -1.68 -37.33 -18.86
N PHE A 321 -2.47 -38.31 -18.41
CA PHE A 321 -2.08 -39.22 -17.32
C PHE A 321 -0.74 -39.90 -17.56
N GLY A 322 -0.48 -40.38 -18.78
CA GLY A 322 0.79 -41.03 -19.12
C GLY A 322 2.00 -40.10 -18.95
N THR A 323 1.84 -38.80 -19.22
CA THR A 323 2.91 -37.81 -19.01
C THR A 323 3.19 -37.60 -17.53
N ILE A 324 2.16 -37.56 -16.68
CA ILE A 324 2.32 -37.44 -15.22
C ILE A 324 2.95 -38.71 -14.64
N GLN A 325 2.60 -39.88 -15.20
CA GLN A 325 3.18 -41.17 -14.82
C GLN A 325 4.69 -41.21 -15.06
N LEU A 326 5.18 -40.68 -16.19
CA LEU A 326 6.63 -40.59 -16.44
C LEU A 326 7.35 -39.73 -15.39
N VAL A 327 6.74 -38.62 -14.95
CA VAL A 327 7.29 -37.79 -13.87
C VAL A 327 7.24 -38.54 -12.53
N ALA A 328 6.18 -39.33 -12.28
CA ALA A 328 6.06 -40.16 -11.09
C ALA A 328 7.14 -41.28 -11.06
N ASP A 329 7.56 -41.80 -12.21
CA ASP A 329 8.65 -42.78 -12.30
C ASP A 329 10.00 -42.13 -11.95
N GLU A 330 10.28 -40.92 -12.44
CA GLU A 330 11.47 -40.15 -12.05
C GLU A 330 11.43 -39.77 -10.56
N PHE A 331 10.24 -39.46 -10.04
CA PHE A 331 10.03 -39.19 -8.62
C PHE A 331 10.34 -40.43 -7.76
N LEU A 332 9.89 -41.61 -8.19
CA LEU A 332 10.22 -42.86 -7.52
C LEU A 332 11.73 -43.16 -7.52
N LYS A 333 12.42 -42.90 -8.64
CA LYS A 333 13.89 -43.05 -8.72
C LYS A 333 14.58 -42.14 -7.71
N TYR A 334 14.22 -40.85 -7.71
CA TYR A 334 14.74 -39.87 -6.76
C TYR A 334 14.54 -40.33 -5.31
N MET A 335 13.32 -40.78 -4.96
CA MET A 335 13.02 -41.23 -3.61
C MET A 335 13.79 -42.51 -3.22
N ASN A 336 14.05 -43.42 -4.15
CA ASN A 336 14.88 -44.61 -3.87
C ASN A 336 16.33 -44.25 -3.56
N GLU A 337 16.90 -43.27 -4.27
CA GLU A 337 18.27 -42.79 -4.03
C GLU A 337 18.41 -42.04 -2.70
N HIS A 338 17.31 -41.46 -2.22
CA HIS A 338 17.30 -40.57 -1.05
C HIS A 338 16.48 -41.15 0.13
N CYS A 339 16.14 -42.44 0.14
CA CYS A 339 15.43 -43.06 1.26
C CYS A 339 16.35 -43.39 2.45
N HIS A 340 15.78 -43.89 3.55
CA HIS A 340 16.44 -44.20 4.83
C HIS A 340 17.09 -43.01 5.55
N GLN A 341 16.63 -41.80 5.23
CA GLN A 341 17.05 -40.57 5.89
C GLN A 341 15.84 -39.68 6.19
N GLU A 342 16.13 -38.58 6.89
CA GLU A 342 15.18 -37.50 7.09
C GLU A 342 15.13 -36.63 5.83
N ILE A 343 13.93 -36.37 5.30
CA ILE A 343 13.72 -35.59 4.07
C ILE A 343 12.74 -34.46 4.34
N GLU A 344 13.03 -33.26 3.84
CA GLU A 344 12.07 -32.15 3.81
C GLU A 344 11.06 -32.41 2.68
N MET A 345 9.86 -32.87 3.04
CA MET A 345 8.90 -33.35 2.04
C MET A 345 8.23 -32.22 1.27
N LYS A 346 8.13 -31.00 1.81
CA LYS A 346 7.48 -29.89 1.07
C LYS A 346 8.26 -29.53 -0.18
N ASP A 347 9.57 -29.41 -0.08
CA ASP A 347 10.50 -29.10 -1.17
C ASP A 347 10.50 -30.21 -2.24
N VAL A 348 10.63 -31.46 -1.83
CA VAL A 348 10.61 -32.60 -2.76
C VAL A 348 9.27 -32.68 -3.51
N LEU A 349 8.15 -32.49 -2.82
CA LEU A 349 6.82 -32.48 -3.44
C LEU A 349 6.61 -31.24 -4.32
N ALA A 350 7.18 -30.09 -3.97
CA ALA A 350 7.17 -28.90 -4.82
C ALA A 350 7.92 -29.15 -6.13
N ARG A 351 9.06 -29.83 -6.09
CA ARG A 351 9.81 -30.23 -7.30
C ARG A 351 9.00 -31.21 -8.16
N PHE A 352 8.47 -32.29 -7.56
CA PHE A 352 7.62 -33.24 -8.29
C PHE A 352 6.46 -32.55 -9.01
N THR A 353 5.71 -31.71 -8.30
CA THR A 353 4.55 -31.01 -8.88
C THR A 353 4.95 -29.92 -9.88
N THR A 354 6.12 -29.30 -9.71
CA THR A 354 6.71 -28.38 -10.69
C THR A 354 7.03 -29.09 -11.99
N ASP A 355 7.63 -30.28 -11.92
CA ASP A 355 7.92 -31.10 -13.10
C ASP A 355 6.63 -31.56 -13.79
N VAL A 356 5.61 -31.98 -13.02
CA VAL A 356 4.29 -32.34 -13.54
C VAL A 356 3.63 -31.19 -14.28
N ILE A 357 3.54 -30.00 -13.67
CA ILE A 357 2.91 -28.86 -14.34
C ILE A 357 3.79 -28.28 -15.45
N GLY A 358 5.11 -28.37 -15.35
CA GLY A 358 6.04 -27.98 -16.41
C GLY A 358 5.78 -28.76 -17.70
N THR A 359 5.69 -30.09 -17.58
CA THR A 359 5.43 -30.94 -18.73
C THR A 359 3.98 -30.86 -19.22
N CYS A 360 2.99 -30.75 -18.32
CA CYS A 360 1.59 -30.66 -18.74
C CYS A 360 1.16 -29.27 -19.20
N ALA A 361 1.72 -28.19 -18.65
CA ALA A 361 1.33 -26.81 -19.00
C ALA A 361 2.18 -26.21 -20.13
N PHE A 362 3.48 -26.52 -20.16
CA PHE A 362 4.42 -25.96 -21.14
C PHE A 362 4.93 -27.01 -22.14
N GLY A 363 4.80 -28.31 -21.81
CA GLY A 363 5.52 -29.38 -22.49
C GLY A 363 7.04 -29.20 -22.43
N ILE A 364 7.52 -28.70 -21.29
CA ILE A 364 8.94 -28.55 -20.97
C ILE A 364 9.28 -29.49 -19.82
N GLU A 365 10.43 -30.14 -19.91
CA GLU A 365 11.00 -30.91 -18.80
C GLU A 365 11.79 -29.97 -17.90
N CYS A 366 11.17 -29.51 -16.80
CA CYS A 366 11.81 -28.60 -15.86
C CYS A 366 12.97 -29.26 -15.09
N ASN A 367 12.94 -30.59 -14.94
CA ASN A 367 13.97 -31.41 -14.29
C ASN A 367 14.33 -30.93 -12.87
N THR A 368 13.35 -30.39 -12.14
CA THR A 368 13.55 -29.77 -10.82
C THR A 368 13.87 -30.78 -9.73
N LEU A 369 13.47 -32.05 -9.90
CA LEU A 369 13.92 -33.15 -9.02
C LEU A 369 15.44 -33.35 -9.06
N LYS A 370 16.07 -33.15 -10.22
CA LYS A 370 17.53 -33.28 -10.43
C LYS A 370 18.27 -31.96 -10.18
N ASN A 371 17.66 -30.84 -10.57
CA ASN A 371 18.23 -29.51 -10.42
C ASN A 371 17.34 -28.63 -9.50
N PRO A 372 17.63 -28.59 -8.19
CA PRO A 372 16.85 -27.80 -7.23
C PRO A 372 16.89 -26.29 -7.49
N ASP A 373 17.95 -25.79 -8.14
CA ASP A 373 18.15 -24.35 -8.40
C ASP A 373 17.53 -23.90 -9.73
N SER A 374 16.57 -24.66 -10.28
CA SER A 374 15.88 -24.29 -11.51
C SER A 374 15.15 -22.94 -11.40
N ASP A 375 15.16 -22.16 -12.47
CA ASP A 375 14.42 -20.89 -12.54
C ASP A 375 12.91 -21.10 -12.39
N PHE A 376 12.38 -22.25 -12.85
CA PHE A 376 10.97 -22.62 -12.65
C PHE A 376 10.60 -22.67 -11.17
N LEU A 377 11.40 -23.37 -10.34
CA LEU A 377 11.13 -23.47 -8.90
C LEU A 377 11.35 -22.12 -8.20
N LYS A 378 12.45 -21.43 -8.53
CA LYS A 378 12.80 -20.12 -7.96
C LYS A 378 11.71 -19.07 -8.21
N TYR A 379 11.33 -18.85 -9.47
CA TYR A 379 10.30 -17.87 -9.80
C TYR A 379 8.89 -18.35 -9.44
N GLY A 380 8.65 -19.67 -9.41
CA GLY A 380 7.41 -20.24 -8.90
C GLY A 380 7.17 -19.91 -7.42
N ASN A 381 8.17 -20.17 -6.57
CA ASN A 381 8.09 -19.90 -5.13
C ASN A 381 7.92 -18.40 -4.85
N LYS A 382 8.63 -17.54 -5.61
CA LYS A 382 8.57 -16.09 -5.47
C LYS A 382 7.15 -15.51 -5.63
N VAL A 383 6.25 -16.18 -6.38
CA VAL A 383 4.85 -15.74 -6.54
C VAL A 383 4.05 -15.81 -5.24
N PHE A 384 4.41 -16.72 -4.32
CA PHE A 384 3.68 -16.97 -3.07
C PHE A 384 4.26 -16.23 -1.87
N GLU A 385 5.43 -15.62 -2.02
CA GLU A 385 6.04 -14.78 -1.00
C GLU A 385 5.27 -13.46 -0.88
N GLN A 386 4.95 -13.08 0.36
CA GLN A 386 4.33 -11.80 0.65
C GLN A 386 5.32 -10.88 1.35
N ASP A 387 5.43 -9.65 0.85
CA ASP A 387 6.16 -8.58 1.50
C ASP A 387 5.30 -7.32 1.69
N VAL A 388 5.82 -6.39 2.49
CA VAL A 388 5.12 -5.15 2.87
C VAL A 388 4.89 -4.25 1.66
N LEU A 389 5.79 -4.24 0.68
CA LEU A 389 5.68 -3.39 -0.51
C LEU A 389 4.60 -3.91 -1.47
N LEU A 390 4.59 -5.21 -1.74
CA LEU A 390 3.54 -5.87 -2.53
C LEU A 390 2.17 -5.64 -1.90
N MET A 391 2.07 -5.77 -0.58
CA MET A 391 0.82 -5.52 0.14
C MET A 391 0.40 -4.05 0.11
N ALA A 392 1.35 -3.11 0.22
CA ALA A 392 1.07 -1.68 0.06
C ALA A 392 0.56 -1.36 -1.35
N LYS A 393 1.18 -1.94 -2.40
CA LYS A 393 0.70 -1.84 -3.78
C LYS A 393 -0.70 -2.42 -3.93
N PHE A 394 -0.97 -3.59 -3.34
CA PHE A 394 -2.29 -4.21 -3.35
C PHE A 394 -3.35 -3.32 -2.70
N VAL A 395 -3.12 -2.84 -1.47
CA VAL A 395 -4.05 -1.94 -0.76
C VAL A 395 -4.31 -0.68 -1.56
N PHE A 396 -3.25 -0.06 -2.10
CA PHE A 396 -3.36 1.12 -2.96
C PHE A 396 -4.18 0.83 -4.22
N ALA A 397 -3.90 -0.27 -4.92
CA ALA A 397 -4.59 -0.66 -6.14
C ALA A 397 -6.06 -1.02 -5.89
N SER A 398 -6.38 -1.65 -4.76
CA SER A 398 -7.75 -1.95 -4.35
C SER A 398 -8.56 -0.70 -4.01
N MET A 399 -7.94 0.29 -3.37
CA MET A 399 -8.63 1.54 -2.98
C MET A 399 -8.74 2.55 -4.13
N PHE A 400 -7.75 2.60 -5.00
CA PHE A 400 -7.63 3.61 -6.05
C PHE A 400 -7.51 2.99 -7.44
N LYS A 401 -8.29 1.93 -7.73
CA LYS A 401 -8.24 1.14 -8.98
C LYS A 401 -8.03 1.97 -10.24
N GLY A 402 -8.85 3.01 -10.44
CA GLY A 402 -8.78 3.87 -11.63
C GLY A 402 -7.49 4.69 -11.74
N PHE A 403 -6.93 5.13 -10.62
CA PHE A 403 -5.65 5.85 -10.59
C PHE A 403 -4.47 4.88 -10.70
N ALA A 404 -4.53 3.72 -10.03
CA ALA A 404 -3.53 2.67 -10.13
C ALA A 404 -3.33 2.18 -11.58
N LYS A 405 -4.42 2.01 -12.35
CA LYS A 405 -4.33 1.72 -13.80
C LYS A 405 -3.69 2.85 -14.60
N LYS A 406 -3.96 4.11 -14.26
CA LYS A 406 -3.39 5.27 -14.97
C LYS A 406 -1.88 5.39 -14.79
N ILE A 407 -1.38 5.11 -13.59
CA ILE A 407 0.06 5.17 -13.30
C ILE A 407 0.80 3.84 -13.59
N GLY A 408 0.07 2.81 -14.04
CA GLY A 408 0.64 1.51 -14.42
C GLY A 408 1.20 0.70 -13.24
N VAL A 409 0.46 0.62 -12.13
CA VAL A 409 0.89 -0.22 -10.99
C VAL A 409 0.99 -1.69 -11.41
N LYS A 410 2.17 -2.28 -11.20
CA LYS A 410 2.42 -3.72 -11.35
C LYS A 410 2.41 -4.43 -10.00
N LEU A 411 1.63 -5.51 -9.90
CA LEU A 411 1.64 -6.42 -8.76
C LEU A 411 2.59 -7.61 -9.00
N THR A 412 2.77 -8.02 -10.26
CA THR A 412 3.72 -9.07 -10.61
C THR A 412 5.16 -8.58 -10.44
N ASP A 413 6.02 -9.42 -9.86
CA ASP A 413 7.45 -9.16 -9.77
C ASP A 413 8.09 -9.12 -11.17
N GLU A 414 9.04 -8.21 -11.39
CA GLU A 414 9.65 -8.01 -12.71
C GLU A 414 10.41 -9.25 -13.21
N GLY A 415 11.05 -10.00 -12.32
CA GLY A 415 11.76 -11.23 -12.67
C GLY A 415 10.80 -12.34 -13.07
N VAL A 416 9.69 -12.46 -12.33
CA VAL A 416 8.60 -13.40 -12.66
C VAL A 416 7.96 -13.04 -14.00
N GLU A 417 7.61 -11.76 -14.21
CA GLU A 417 7.01 -11.29 -15.46
C GLU A 417 7.90 -11.63 -16.66
N ARG A 418 9.18 -11.27 -16.57
CA ARG A 418 10.15 -11.52 -17.64
C ARG A 418 10.28 -13.01 -17.96
N PHE A 419 10.52 -13.84 -16.93
CA PHE A 419 10.73 -15.27 -17.09
C PHE A 419 9.55 -15.95 -17.79
N PHE A 420 8.32 -15.77 -17.30
CA PHE A 420 7.16 -16.46 -17.88
C PHE A 420 6.79 -15.93 -19.27
N LEU A 421 6.98 -14.63 -19.55
CA LEU A 421 6.76 -14.10 -20.90
C LEU A 421 7.77 -14.65 -21.90
N GLU A 422 9.04 -14.76 -21.51
CA GLU A 422 10.11 -15.33 -22.35
C GLU A 422 9.89 -16.82 -22.61
N VAL A 423 9.70 -17.63 -21.56
CA VAL A 423 9.46 -19.07 -21.68
C VAL A 423 8.26 -19.37 -22.59
N VAL A 424 7.16 -18.64 -22.42
CA VAL A 424 5.97 -18.85 -23.26
C VAL A 424 6.24 -18.43 -24.70
N ARG A 425 6.89 -17.28 -24.93
CA ARG A 425 7.24 -16.83 -26.28
C ARG A 425 8.11 -17.87 -27.01
N ASP A 426 9.16 -18.33 -26.36
CA ASP A 426 10.11 -19.28 -26.93
C ASP A 426 9.43 -20.62 -27.22
N THR A 427 8.56 -21.09 -26.31
CA THR A 427 7.80 -22.33 -26.48
C THR A 427 6.84 -22.25 -27.67
N VAL A 428 6.09 -21.15 -27.77
CA VAL A 428 5.15 -20.93 -28.87
C VAL A 428 5.90 -20.88 -30.20
N GLN A 429 6.97 -20.09 -30.27
CA GLN A 429 7.79 -19.96 -31.47
C GLN A 429 8.38 -21.30 -31.89
N TYR A 430 8.97 -22.05 -30.95
CA TYR A 430 9.55 -23.37 -31.23
C TYR A 430 8.50 -24.35 -31.77
N ARG A 431 7.32 -24.40 -31.17
CA ARG A 431 6.26 -25.34 -31.58
C ARG A 431 5.66 -24.98 -32.94
N GLU A 432 5.40 -23.69 -33.19
CA GLU A 432 4.87 -23.22 -34.47
C GLU A 432 5.89 -23.46 -35.61
N MET A 433 7.19 -23.26 -35.35
CA MET A 433 8.25 -23.51 -36.34
C MET A 433 8.49 -25.00 -36.63
N ASN A 434 8.42 -25.86 -35.60
CA ASN A 434 8.77 -27.29 -35.73
C ASN A 434 7.54 -28.21 -35.85
N GLN A 435 6.31 -27.64 -35.91
CA GLN A 435 5.05 -28.39 -35.99
C GLN A 435 4.87 -29.45 -34.88
N VAL A 436 5.38 -29.17 -33.68
CA VAL A 436 5.34 -30.10 -32.55
C VAL A 436 3.94 -30.14 -31.95
N GLN A 437 3.30 -31.31 -31.99
CA GLN A 437 2.04 -31.57 -31.30
C GLN A 437 2.25 -32.52 -30.12
N ARG A 438 1.81 -32.07 -28.94
CA ARG A 438 1.80 -32.86 -27.69
C ARG A 438 0.41 -32.82 -27.08
N ASN A 439 0.06 -33.87 -26.33
CA ASN A 439 -1.20 -33.93 -25.59
C ASN A 439 -1.08 -33.15 -24.26
N ASP A 440 -0.85 -31.84 -24.34
CA ASP A 440 -0.62 -30.95 -23.19
C ASP A 440 -1.50 -29.68 -23.24
N PHE A 441 -1.53 -28.91 -22.14
CA PHE A 441 -2.31 -27.67 -22.09
C PHE A 441 -1.79 -26.61 -23.06
N MET A 442 -0.49 -26.54 -23.33
CA MET A 442 0.06 -25.59 -24.30
C MET A 442 -0.55 -25.81 -25.68
N ASN A 443 -0.66 -27.06 -26.14
CA ASN A 443 -1.28 -27.38 -27.43
C ASN A 443 -2.76 -26.99 -27.48
N LEU A 444 -3.50 -27.22 -26.38
CA LEU A 444 -4.91 -26.82 -26.26
C LEU A 444 -5.06 -25.29 -26.26
N LEU A 445 -4.16 -24.58 -25.57
CA LEU A 445 -4.14 -23.12 -25.55
C LEU A 445 -3.73 -22.53 -26.90
N LEU A 446 -2.82 -23.18 -27.64
CA LEU A 446 -2.46 -22.82 -29.01
C LEU A 446 -3.64 -23.00 -29.98
N GLN A 447 -4.42 -24.07 -29.84
CA GLN A 447 -5.66 -24.25 -30.61
C GLN A 447 -6.66 -23.12 -30.32
N ILE A 448 -6.89 -22.78 -29.05
CA ILE A 448 -7.77 -21.66 -28.67
C ILE A 448 -7.21 -20.33 -29.19
N LYS A 449 -5.88 -20.14 -29.15
CA LYS A 449 -5.19 -18.96 -29.67
C LYS A 449 -5.42 -18.81 -31.18
N ASN A 450 -5.28 -19.89 -31.95
CA ASN A 450 -5.29 -19.84 -33.40
C ASN A 450 -6.72 -19.95 -33.99
N ASN A 451 -7.56 -20.79 -33.40
CA ASN A 451 -8.88 -21.16 -33.95
C ASN A 451 -10.05 -20.51 -33.18
N GLY A 452 -9.80 -19.92 -32.00
CA GLY A 452 -10.84 -19.37 -31.13
C GLY A 452 -11.61 -20.41 -30.30
N SER A 453 -11.46 -21.70 -30.61
CA SER A 453 -12.05 -22.86 -29.92
C SER A 453 -11.15 -24.10 -30.00
N LEU A 454 -11.47 -25.14 -29.22
CA LEU A 454 -10.85 -26.47 -29.38
C LEU A 454 -11.58 -27.28 -30.46
N ASP A 455 -10.85 -28.16 -31.14
CA ASP A 455 -11.43 -29.12 -32.08
C ASP A 455 -12.21 -30.22 -31.31
N GLU A 456 -13.36 -30.63 -31.85
CA GLU A 456 -14.24 -31.62 -31.24
C GLU A 456 -13.54 -32.99 -31.16
N LEU A 457 -13.22 -33.45 -29.95
CA LEU A 457 -12.60 -34.76 -29.72
C LEU A 457 -13.51 -35.79 -29.05
N ASP A 458 -14.78 -35.47 -28.81
CA ASP A 458 -15.77 -36.46 -28.34
C ASP A 458 -17.17 -36.03 -28.80
N GLY A 459 -17.89 -36.92 -29.50
CA GLY A 459 -19.25 -36.71 -30.04
C GLY A 459 -20.35 -36.57 -28.97
N GLY A 460 -20.07 -35.87 -27.87
CA GLY A 460 -20.89 -35.84 -26.66
C GLY A 460 -20.92 -34.48 -25.96
N ALA A 461 -21.07 -33.39 -26.69
CA ALA A 461 -21.71 -32.15 -26.20
C ALA A 461 -22.01 -31.21 -27.37
N LYS A 462 -23.16 -31.40 -28.04
CA LYS A 462 -23.66 -30.40 -28.98
C LYS A 462 -23.83 -29.06 -28.25
N SER A 463 -23.23 -28.00 -28.81
CA SER A 463 -23.62 -26.59 -28.61
C SER A 463 -23.29 -25.94 -27.26
N PHE A 464 -22.04 -25.50 -27.08
CA PHE A 464 -21.76 -24.29 -26.25
C PHE A 464 -20.80 -23.27 -26.89
N ALA A 465 -20.29 -23.54 -28.10
CA ALA A 465 -19.40 -22.63 -28.82
C ALA A 465 -19.83 -22.41 -30.29
N LYS A 466 -21.11 -22.08 -30.54
CA LYS A 466 -21.50 -21.37 -31.78
C LYS A 466 -21.29 -19.85 -31.62
N GLY A 467 -20.11 -19.47 -31.15
CA GLY A 467 -19.69 -18.07 -31.08
C GLY A 467 -18.25 -18.00 -31.56
N GLY A 468 -18.07 -17.68 -32.84
CA GLY A 468 -16.76 -17.37 -33.42
C GLY A 468 -16.16 -16.15 -32.71
N GLY A 469 -15.50 -16.38 -31.59
CA GLY A 469 -14.74 -15.38 -30.88
C GLY A 469 -13.32 -15.29 -31.44
N ALA A 470 -12.74 -14.09 -31.44
CA ALA A 470 -11.31 -13.92 -31.67
C ALA A 470 -10.49 -14.83 -30.73
N GLY A 471 -9.32 -15.27 -31.21
CA GLY A 471 -8.35 -16.07 -30.46
C GLY A 471 -7.80 -15.38 -29.20
N MET A 472 -6.66 -15.83 -28.70
CA MET A 472 -5.94 -15.19 -27.59
C MET A 472 -4.68 -14.52 -28.13
N THR A 473 -4.32 -13.39 -27.55
CA THR A 473 -2.99 -12.78 -27.78
C THR A 473 -1.90 -13.59 -27.09
N LEU A 474 -0.64 -13.38 -27.46
CA LEU A 474 0.49 -14.03 -26.78
C LEU A 474 0.55 -13.68 -25.28
N ASN A 475 0.21 -12.44 -24.91
CA ASN A 475 0.18 -12.01 -23.51
C ASN A 475 -0.97 -12.68 -22.74
N GLU A 476 -2.15 -12.80 -23.35
CA GLU A 476 -3.28 -13.53 -22.72
C GLU A 476 -2.96 -15.02 -22.54
N LEU A 477 -2.32 -15.64 -23.54
CA LEU A 477 -1.82 -17.01 -23.47
C LEU A 477 -0.81 -17.14 -22.31
N ALA A 478 0.18 -16.25 -22.24
CA ALA A 478 1.20 -16.27 -21.20
C ALA A 478 0.60 -16.09 -19.81
N ALA A 479 -0.39 -15.19 -19.64
CA ALA A 479 -1.10 -15.03 -18.38
C ALA A 479 -1.83 -16.31 -17.94
N GLN A 480 -2.41 -17.07 -18.88
CA GLN A 480 -3.08 -18.34 -18.55
C GLN A 480 -2.09 -19.45 -18.20
N VAL A 481 -1.01 -19.56 -18.96
CA VAL A 481 0.05 -20.53 -18.68
C VAL A 481 0.70 -20.25 -17.33
N PHE A 482 0.97 -18.98 -17.02
CA PHE A 482 1.47 -18.52 -15.73
C PHE A 482 0.56 -18.95 -14.58
N ILE A 483 -0.75 -18.66 -14.63
CA ILE A 483 -1.66 -19.04 -13.54
C ILE A 483 -1.81 -20.56 -13.41
N PHE A 484 -1.75 -21.32 -14.51
CA PHE A 484 -1.80 -22.78 -14.45
C PHE A 484 -0.56 -23.37 -13.81
N PHE A 485 0.62 -22.81 -14.09
CA PHE A 485 1.86 -23.18 -13.41
C PHE A 485 1.73 -22.97 -11.90
N VAL A 486 1.50 -21.73 -11.50
CA VAL A 486 1.43 -21.29 -10.09
C VAL A 486 0.38 -22.08 -9.32
N ALA A 487 -0.84 -22.21 -9.86
CA ALA A 487 -1.90 -22.95 -9.20
C ALA A 487 -1.63 -24.46 -9.15
N GLY A 488 -0.94 -25.01 -10.15
CA GLY A 488 -0.72 -26.45 -10.32
C GLY A 488 0.34 -27.03 -9.39
N PHE A 489 1.46 -26.33 -9.18
CA PHE A 489 2.57 -26.86 -8.39
C PHE A 489 2.37 -26.65 -6.87
N GLU A 490 2.10 -25.43 -6.44
CA GLU A 490 2.21 -25.09 -5.02
C GLU A 490 1.05 -25.63 -4.18
N THR A 491 -0.17 -25.60 -4.72
CA THR A 491 -1.36 -26.11 -4.00
C THR A 491 -1.34 -27.63 -3.85
N SER A 492 -0.91 -28.35 -4.89
CA SER A 492 -0.85 -29.82 -4.91
C SER A 492 0.28 -30.34 -4.02
N SER A 493 1.47 -29.71 -4.07
CA SER A 493 2.59 -30.08 -3.20
C SER A 493 2.25 -29.87 -1.73
N THR A 494 1.61 -28.75 -1.40
CA THR A 494 1.10 -28.44 -0.05
C THR A 494 0.12 -29.49 0.45
N THR A 495 -0.83 -29.90 -0.40
CA THR A 495 -1.83 -30.93 -0.04
C THR A 495 -1.16 -32.28 0.25
N MET A 496 -0.26 -32.73 -0.64
CA MET A 496 0.48 -33.98 -0.42
C MET A 496 1.36 -33.90 0.83
N ASN A 497 1.99 -32.75 1.07
CA ASN A 497 2.86 -32.53 2.23
C ASN A 497 2.09 -32.69 3.55
N PHE A 498 0.95 -32.03 3.68
CA PHE A 498 0.13 -32.15 4.89
C PHE A 498 -0.52 -33.53 5.03
N CYS A 499 -0.85 -34.19 3.91
CA CYS A 499 -1.32 -35.57 3.93
C CYS A 499 -0.24 -36.49 4.53
N LEU A 500 1.00 -36.41 4.06
CA LEU A 500 2.11 -37.21 4.59
C LEU A 500 2.42 -36.87 6.05
N TYR A 501 2.31 -35.60 6.46
CA TYR A 501 2.44 -35.20 7.87
C TYR A 501 1.43 -35.92 8.77
N GLU A 502 0.15 -35.94 8.39
CA GLU A 502 -0.89 -36.62 9.17
C GLU A 502 -0.73 -38.14 9.10
N LEU A 503 -0.43 -38.71 7.94
CA LEU A 503 -0.20 -40.15 7.80
C LEU A 503 1.01 -40.64 8.59
N ALA A 504 2.08 -39.86 8.66
CA ALA A 504 3.26 -40.20 9.48
C ALA A 504 2.90 -40.31 10.97
N LYS A 505 1.96 -39.48 11.43
CA LYS A 505 1.50 -39.46 12.83
C LYS A 505 0.37 -40.44 13.14
N ASN A 506 -0.25 -41.02 12.11
CA ASN A 506 -1.36 -41.98 12.22
C ASN A 506 -1.00 -43.25 11.42
N PRO A 507 -0.11 -44.12 11.95
CA PRO A 507 0.43 -45.27 11.22
C PRO A 507 -0.63 -46.31 10.84
N ASP A 508 -1.71 -46.42 11.63
CA ASP A 508 -2.88 -47.25 11.36
C ASP A 508 -3.64 -46.78 10.11
N ILE A 509 -3.85 -45.46 9.97
CA ILE A 509 -4.47 -44.87 8.79
C ILE A 509 -3.55 -45.04 7.58
N GLN A 510 -2.24 -44.86 7.75
CA GLN A 510 -1.24 -45.05 6.70
C GLN A 510 -1.23 -46.49 6.18
N GLU A 511 -1.30 -47.48 7.06
CA GLU A 511 -1.31 -48.89 6.68
C GLU A 511 -2.61 -49.28 5.99
N ARG A 512 -3.77 -48.88 6.54
CA ARG A 512 -5.07 -49.11 5.90
C ARG A 512 -5.10 -48.52 4.50
N LEU A 513 -4.62 -47.28 4.33
CA LEU A 513 -4.56 -46.65 3.01
C LEU A 513 -3.64 -47.40 2.05
N ARG A 514 -2.47 -47.87 2.51
CA ARG A 514 -1.56 -48.67 1.70
C ARG A 514 -2.19 -49.98 1.24
N GLU A 515 -2.86 -50.69 2.14
CA GLU A 515 -3.58 -51.93 1.82
C GLU A 515 -4.66 -51.71 0.76
N GLU A 516 -5.46 -50.64 0.89
CA GLU A 516 -6.48 -50.31 -0.10
C GLU A 516 -5.89 -49.91 -1.46
N ILE A 517 -4.77 -49.17 -1.48
CA ILE A 517 -4.06 -48.83 -2.71
C ILE A 517 -3.53 -50.09 -3.40
N ASN A 518 -2.88 -50.99 -2.64
CA ASN A 518 -2.32 -52.22 -3.19
C ASN A 518 -3.42 -53.13 -3.75
N ARG A 519 -4.51 -53.32 -3.00
CA ARG A 519 -5.66 -54.09 -3.44
C ARG A 519 -6.27 -53.56 -4.73
N ALA A 520 -6.52 -52.24 -4.82
CA ALA A 520 -7.10 -51.63 -6.01
C ALA A 520 -6.22 -51.78 -7.26
N ILE A 521 -4.89 -51.87 -7.09
CA ILE A 521 -3.95 -52.05 -8.19
C ILE A 521 -3.83 -53.54 -8.55
N GLU A 522 -3.81 -54.44 -7.57
CA GLU A 522 -3.83 -55.90 -7.77
C GLU A 522 -5.10 -56.34 -8.50
N ASP A 523 -6.27 -55.81 -8.10
CA ASP A 523 -7.57 -56.02 -8.77
C ASP A 523 -7.58 -55.51 -10.22
N ASN A 524 -6.61 -54.67 -10.61
CA ASN A 524 -6.41 -54.13 -11.95
C ASN A 524 -5.13 -54.67 -12.62
N ASP A 525 -4.85 -55.97 -12.46
CA ASP A 525 -3.71 -56.67 -13.07
C ASP A 525 -2.34 -56.05 -12.73
N GLY A 526 -2.21 -55.40 -11.58
CA GLY A 526 -1.00 -54.70 -11.17
C GLY A 526 -0.74 -53.38 -11.89
N LYS A 527 -1.66 -52.90 -12.74
CA LYS A 527 -1.45 -51.70 -13.58
C LYS A 527 -1.98 -50.44 -12.90
N VAL A 528 -1.13 -49.42 -12.81
CA VAL A 528 -1.52 -48.07 -12.36
C VAL A 528 -2.12 -47.31 -13.55
N THR A 529 -3.46 -47.21 -13.59
CA THR A 529 -4.20 -46.52 -14.65
C THR A 529 -4.94 -45.30 -14.10
N TYR A 530 -5.33 -44.36 -14.98
CA TYR A 530 -6.16 -43.21 -14.60
C TYR A 530 -7.42 -43.63 -13.82
N ASP A 531 -8.12 -44.66 -14.31
CA ASP A 531 -9.38 -45.12 -13.73
C ASP A 531 -9.15 -45.73 -12.33
N VAL A 532 -8.05 -46.47 -12.11
CA VAL A 532 -7.72 -46.97 -10.76
C VAL A 532 -7.38 -45.82 -9.83
N VAL A 533 -6.44 -44.94 -10.23
CA VAL A 533 -5.98 -43.82 -9.39
C VAL A 533 -7.17 -42.96 -8.95
N MET A 534 -8.10 -42.68 -9.85
CA MET A 534 -9.23 -41.81 -9.54
C MET A 534 -10.32 -42.45 -8.67
N ASN A 535 -10.40 -43.78 -8.56
CA ASN A 535 -11.53 -44.48 -7.91
C ASN A 535 -11.20 -45.16 -6.56
N ILE A 536 -10.02 -44.95 -5.98
CA ILE A 536 -9.69 -45.44 -4.62
C ILE A 536 -10.41 -44.58 -3.57
N GLN A 537 -11.54 -45.06 -3.07
CA GLN A 537 -12.43 -44.29 -2.19
C GLN A 537 -11.77 -43.84 -0.88
N TYR A 538 -11.00 -44.69 -0.20
CA TYR A 538 -10.38 -44.27 1.06
C TYR A 538 -9.24 -43.25 0.84
N LEU A 539 -8.57 -43.29 -0.31
CA LEU A 539 -7.63 -42.24 -0.71
C LEU A 539 -8.36 -40.90 -0.90
N ASP A 540 -9.57 -40.90 -1.48
CA ASP A 540 -10.42 -39.69 -1.52
C ASP A 540 -10.75 -39.19 -0.12
N ASN A 541 -11.12 -40.08 0.80
CA ASN A 541 -11.45 -39.72 2.18
C ASN A 541 -10.25 -39.10 2.90
N VAL A 542 -9.05 -39.68 2.75
CA VAL A 542 -7.80 -39.17 3.35
C VAL A 542 -7.41 -37.82 2.75
N ILE A 543 -7.49 -37.65 1.43
CA ILE A 543 -7.22 -36.36 0.78
C ILE A 543 -8.24 -35.32 1.21
N ASN A 544 -9.51 -35.68 1.29
CA ASN A 544 -10.56 -34.74 1.70
C ASN A 544 -10.40 -34.30 3.16
N GLU A 545 -10.05 -35.22 4.06
CA GLU A 545 -9.74 -34.86 5.45
C GLU A 545 -8.48 -34.00 5.56
N THR A 546 -7.50 -34.25 4.69
CA THR A 546 -6.31 -33.38 4.57
C THR A 546 -6.71 -31.98 4.14
N LEU A 547 -7.52 -31.84 3.07
CA LEU A 547 -8.00 -30.55 2.57
C LEU A 547 -8.95 -29.84 3.53
N ARG A 548 -9.67 -30.59 4.38
CA ARG A 548 -10.48 -30.03 5.47
C ARG A 548 -9.58 -29.33 6.48
N LYS A 549 -8.56 -30.02 6.97
CA LYS A 549 -7.60 -29.48 7.94
C LYS A 549 -6.67 -28.45 7.30
N TYR A 550 -6.27 -28.62 6.05
CA TYR A 550 -5.23 -27.79 5.46
C TYR A 550 -5.63 -27.33 4.06
N PRO A 551 -6.71 -26.52 3.93
CA PRO A 551 -7.09 -25.96 2.64
C PRO A 551 -5.98 -25.00 2.16
N PRO A 552 -5.29 -25.25 1.03
CA PRO A 552 -4.16 -24.42 0.62
C PRO A 552 -4.50 -22.93 0.53
N VAL A 553 -5.71 -22.61 0.07
CA VAL A 553 -6.27 -21.25 0.10
C VAL A 553 -7.23 -21.14 1.28
N GLU A 554 -6.89 -20.34 2.28
CA GLU A 554 -7.62 -20.29 3.56
C GLU A 554 -8.94 -19.51 3.50
N SER A 555 -9.11 -18.66 2.48
CA SER A 555 -10.32 -17.86 2.31
C SER A 555 -10.68 -17.63 0.83
N LEU A 556 -11.97 -17.57 0.52
CA LEU A 556 -12.47 -17.14 -0.79
C LEU A 556 -12.91 -15.69 -0.72
N THR A 557 -12.73 -14.93 -1.80
CA THR A 557 -13.18 -13.53 -1.88
C THR A 557 -14.27 -13.36 -2.93
N ARG A 558 -15.24 -12.48 -2.65
CA ARG A 558 -16.22 -11.99 -3.62
C ARG A 558 -16.45 -10.49 -3.46
N VAL A 559 -16.83 -9.83 -4.55
CA VAL A 559 -17.31 -8.44 -4.54
C VAL A 559 -18.68 -8.34 -5.23
N PRO A 560 -19.65 -7.62 -4.65
CA PRO A 560 -20.94 -7.41 -5.29
C PRO A 560 -20.83 -6.35 -6.39
N LEU A 561 -21.42 -6.63 -7.55
CA LEU A 561 -21.44 -5.71 -8.71
C LEU A 561 -22.41 -4.53 -8.56
N ARG A 562 -23.28 -4.58 -7.55
CA ARG A 562 -24.27 -3.57 -7.20
C ARG A 562 -24.57 -3.68 -5.70
N ASP A 563 -25.17 -2.64 -5.12
CA ASP A 563 -25.65 -2.71 -3.73
C ASP A 563 -26.58 -3.93 -3.55
N TYR A 564 -26.35 -4.67 -2.48
CA TYR A 564 -27.00 -5.96 -2.24
C TYR A 564 -27.62 -6.00 -0.84
N THR A 565 -28.94 -6.21 -0.77
CA THR A 565 -29.63 -6.39 0.51
C THR A 565 -29.54 -7.85 0.92
N ILE A 566 -29.04 -8.13 2.12
CA ILE A 566 -28.89 -9.48 2.63
C ILE A 566 -30.29 -10.07 2.88
N PRO A 567 -30.64 -11.24 2.30
CA PRO A 567 -31.94 -11.86 2.48
C PRO A 567 -32.36 -11.98 3.95
N GLY A 568 -33.60 -11.62 4.25
CA GLY A 568 -34.13 -11.65 5.62
C GLY A 568 -33.68 -10.51 6.53
N THR A 569 -32.90 -9.54 6.03
CA THR A 569 -32.44 -8.39 6.83
C THR A 569 -32.68 -7.06 6.11
N LYS A 570 -32.42 -5.95 6.81
CA LYS A 570 -32.35 -4.59 6.22
C LYS A 570 -30.92 -4.16 5.89
N LEU A 571 -29.93 -5.04 6.08
CA LEU A 571 -28.52 -4.71 5.89
C LEU A 571 -28.20 -4.70 4.39
N VAL A 572 -27.59 -3.61 3.94
CA VAL A 572 -27.19 -3.41 2.55
C VAL A 572 -25.67 -3.44 2.47
N ILE A 573 -25.14 -4.40 1.72
CA ILE A 573 -23.74 -4.48 1.33
C ILE A 573 -23.53 -3.56 0.13
N PRO A 574 -22.74 -2.49 0.24
CA PRO A 574 -22.46 -1.62 -0.90
C PRO A 574 -21.71 -2.35 -2.01
N LYS A 575 -21.91 -1.92 -3.24
CA LYS A 575 -21.12 -2.31 -4.40
C LYS A 575 -19.61 -2.26 -4.11
N ASP A 576 -18.85 -3.17 -4.70
CA ASP A 576 -17.38 -3.27 -4.62
C ASP A 576 -16.83 -3.60 -3.22
N THR A 577 -17.71 -3.96 -2.26
CA THR A 577 -17.29 -4.43 -0.93
C THR A 577 -16.59 -5.78 -1.03
N LEU A 578 -15.38 -5.89 -0.45
CA LEU A 578 -14.70 -7.17 -0.27
C LEU A 578 -15.45 -8.04 0.75
N ILE A 579 -15.89 -9.22 0.32
CA ILE A 579 -16.46 -10.25 1.19
C ILE A 579 -15.52 -11.44 1.23
N GLN A 580 -15.08 -11.83 2.42
CA GLN A 580 -14.30 -13.03 2.69
C GLN A 580 -15.20 -14.16 3.18
N ILE A 581 -14.99 -15.36 2.63
CA ILE A 581 -15.56 -16.62 3.10
C ILE A 581 -14.40 -17.40 3.73
N PRO A 582 -14.34 -17.52 5.06
CA PRO A 582 -13.17 -18.07 5.76
C PRO A 582 -13.19 -19.61 5.74
N VAL A 583 -12.73 -20.21 4.63
CA VAL A 583 -12.71 -21.66 4.39
C VAL A 583 -12.02 -22.40 5.54
N TYR A 584 -10.84 -21.93 5.97
CA TYR A 584 -10.10 -22.55 7.07
C TYR A 584 -10.89 -22.60 8.39
N ALA A 585 -11.67 -21.55 8.66
CA ALA A 585 -12.48 -21.44 9.87
C ALA A 585 -13.74 -22.31 9.79
N LEU A 586 -14.47 -22.26 8.66
CA LEU A 586 -15.65 -23.09 8.40
C LEU A 586 -15.33 -24.58 8.50
N GLN A 587 -14.20 -25.01 7.94
CA GLN A 587 -13.76 -26.41 7.95
C GLN A 587 -13.21 -26.89 9.30
N ARG A 588 -13.09 -25.99 10.28
CA ARG A 588 -12.72 -26.27 11.67
C ARG A 588 -13.84 -25.99 12.65
N ASP A 589 -15.01 -25.68 12.14
CA ASP A 589 -16.15 -25.45 12.99
C ASP A 589 -16.62 -26.76 13.60
N GLU A 590 -16.59 -26.85 14.92
CA GLU A 590 -16.97 -28.06 15.65
C GLU A 590 -18.45 -28.43 15.45
N GLU A 591 -19.30 -27.47 15.12
CA GLU A 591 -20.71 -27.73 14.76
C GLU A 591 -20.84 -28.56 13.48
N HIS A 592 -19.90 -28.42 12.55
CA HIS A 592 -19.91 -29.13 11.27
C HIS A 592 -18.90 -30.28 11.20
N PHE A 593 -17.86 -30.22 12.04
CA PHE A 593 -16.77 -31.18 12.13
C PHE A 593 -16.39 -31.43 13.60
N PRO A 594 -17.11 -32.31 14.32
CA PRO A 594 -16.87 -32.58 15.75
C PRO A 594 -15.44 -33.03 16.03
N ASN A 595 -14.75 -32.52 17.06
CA ASN A 595 -13.30 -32.73 17.25
C ASN A 595 -12.45 -32.30 16.04
N PRO A 596 -12.53 -31.02 15.62
CA PRO A 596 -12.00 -30.56 14.32
C PRO A 596 -10.47 -30.67 14.19
N GLU A 597 -9.74 -30.83 15.29
CA GLU A 597 -8.28 -31.01 15.28
C GLU A 597 -7.84 -32.47 15.09
N GLN A 598 -8.73 -33.45 15.27
CA GLN A 598 -8.46 -34.86 15.00
C GLN A 598 -8.47 -35.12 13.49
N PHE A 599 -7.45 -35.83 12.98
CA PHE A 599 -7.44 -36.33 11.60
C PHE A 599 -8.28 -37.60 11.51
N ASN A 600 -9.44 -37.52 10.88
CA ASN A 600 -10.35 -38.65 10.72
C ASN A 600 -10.91 -38.72 9.29
N PRO A 601 -10.36 -39.60 8.42
CA PRO A 601 -10.85 -39.81 7.06
C PRO A 601 -12.32 -40.25 6.98
N ASP A 602 -12.84 -40.95 8.00
CA ASP A 602 -14.22 -41.48 7.96
C ASP A 602 -15.29 -40.38 7.99
N ARG A 603 -14.91 -39.12 8.28
CA ARG A 603 -15.78 -37.93 8.10
C ARG A 603 -16.26 -37.73 6.66
N PHE A 604 -15.59 -38.36 5.70
CA PHE A 604 -15.89 -38.28 4.28
C PHE A 604 -16.55 -39.56 3.74
N LEU A 605 -17.00 -40.47 4.61
CA LEU A 605 -17.92 -41.52 4.22
C LEU A 605 -19.21 -40.90 3.63
N PRO A 606 -19.84 -41.53 2.62
CA PRO A 606 -21.00 -40.95 1.93
C PRO A 606 -22.14 -40.50 2.85
N GLU A 607 -22.44 -41.27 3.90
CA GLU A 607 -23.50 -40.95 4.84
C GLU A 607 -23.19 -39.74 5.73
N GLU A 608 -21.92 -39.57 6.13
CA GLU A 608 -21.45 -38.42 6.91
C GLU A 608 -21.47 -37.13 6.08
N VAL A 609 -21.08 -37.22 4.80
CA VAL A 609 -21.12 -36.09 3.87
C VAL A 609 -22.56 -35.63 3.62
N LYS A 610 -23.49 -36.59 3.46
CA LYS A 610 -24.91 -36.30 3.20
C LYS A 610 -25.60 -35.57 4.35
N GLN A 611 -25.18 -35.82 5.60
CA GLN A 611 -25.70 -35.14 6.79
C GLN A 611 -25.15 -33.72 6.97
N ARG A 612 -23.96 -33.45 6.42
CA ARG A 612 -23.28 -32.16 6.56
C ARG A 612 -23.86 -31.11 5.63
N HIS A 613 -23.89 -29.85 6.08
CA HIS A 613 -24.26 -28.75 5.22
C HIS A 613 -23.29 -28.63 4.01
N PRO A 614 -23.77 -28.54 2.76
CA PRO A 614 -22.92 -28.66 1.57
C PRO A 614 -21.92 -27.52 1.37
N TYR A 615 -22.09 -26.37 2.04
CA TYR A 615 -21.24 -25.18 1.87
C TYR A 615 -20.30 -24.91 3.06
N VAL A 616 -19.94 -25.94 3.82
CA VAL A 616 -18.96 -25.83 4.92
C VAL A 616 -17.62 -26.53 4.61
N TYR A 617 -17.57 -27.31 3.55
CA TYR A 617 -16.37 -27.92 2.99
C TYR A 617 -16.11 -27.32 1.59
N LEU A 618 -15.13 -26.43 1.47
CA LEU A 618 -14.93 -25.58 0.29
C LEU A 618 -13.45 -25.51 -0.16
N PRO A 619 -12.67 -26.60 -0.16
CA PRO A 619 -11.23 -26.52 -0.47
C PRO A 619 -10.94 -26.10 -1.92
N PHE A 620 -11.89 -26.34 -2.83
CA PHE A 620 -11.82 -25.91 -4.24
C PHE A 620 -12.76 -24.74 -4.56
N GLY A 621 -13.42 -24.18 -3.54
CA GLY A 621 -14.59 -23.31 -3.68
C GLY A 621 -15.80 -24.04 -4.25
N GLU A 622 -16.82 -23.28 -4.64
CA GLU A 622 -18.07 -23.79 -5.19
C GLU A 622 -18.68 -22.79 -6.19
N GLY A 623 -19.67 -23.23 -6.96
CA GLY A 623 -20.40 -22.42 -7.94
C GLY A 623 -19.63 -22.20 -9.24
N PRO A 624 -20.08 -21.28 -10.12
CA PRO A 624 -19.47 -21.12 -11.44
C PRO A 624 -17.99 -20.66 -11.44
N ARG A 625 -17.49 -20.12 -10.32
CA ARG A 625 -16.06 -19.78 -10.07
C ARG A 625 -15.27 -20.89 -9.35
N ILE A 626 -15.81 -22.11 -9.23
CA ILE A 626 -15.11 -23.29 -8.67
C ILE A 626 -13.76 -23.51 -9.37
N CYS A 627 -12.77 -24.08 -8.66
CA CYS A 627 -11.47 -24.40 -9.21
C CYS A 627 -11.59 -25.15 -10.55
N ILE A 628 -10.99 -24.61 -11.61
CA ILE A 628 -11.01 -25.25 -12.94
C ILE A 628 -10.13 -26.50 -12.98
N GLY A 629 -9.04 -26.47 -12.22
CA GLY A 629 -8.03 -27.51 -12.15
C GLY A 629 -8.31 -28.60 -11.14
N LEU A 630 -9.51 -28.67 -10.53
CA LEU A 630 -9.84 -29.62 -9.47
C LEU A 630 -9.44 -31.06 -9.83
N ARG A 631 -9.88 -31.53 -11.01
CA ARG A 631 -9.58 -32.90 -11.48
C ARG A 631 -8.10 -33.14 -11.69
N PHE A 632 -7.39 -32.15 -12.25
CA PHE A 632 -5.95 -32.23 -12.48
C PHE A 632 -5.17 -32.28 -11.16
N GLY A 633 -5.50 -31.39 -10.22
CA GLY A 633 -4.89 -31.32 -8.89
C GLY A 633 -5.07 -32.62 -8.10
N VAL A 634 -6.29 -33.16 -8.06
CA VAL A 634 -6.58 -34.45 -7.41
C VAL A 634 -5.81 -35.59 -8.10
N MET A 635 -5.81 -35.64 -9.43
CA MET A 635 -5.11 -36.68 -10.19
C MET A 635 -3.61 -36.72 -9.87
N GLN A 636 -2.91 -35.58 -9.96
CA GLN A 636 -1.47 -35.54 -9.66
C GLN A 636 -1.16 -35.82 -8.19
N ALA A 637 -2.00 -35.33 -7.27
CA ALA A 637 -1.81 -35.56 -5.84
C ALA A 637 -2.01 -37.05 -5.48
N LYS A 638 -3.06 -37.68 -6.02
CA LYS A 638 -3.29 -39.11 -5.85
C LYS A 638 -2.16 -39.94 -6.43
N LEU A 639 -1.72 -39.66 -7.65
CA LEU A 639 -0.62 -40.41 -8.28
C LEU A 639 0.69 -40.26 -7.48
N GLY A 640 1.04 -39.04 -7.06
CA GLY A 640 2.20 -38.81 -6.19
C GLY A 640 2.12 -39.58 -4.87
N LEU A 641 0.98 -39.52 -4.18
CA LEU A 641 0.76 -40.25 -2.93
C LEU A 641 0.78 -41.77 -3.12
N ILE A 642 0.19 -42.30 -4.20
CA ILE A 642 0.23 -43.73 -4.53
C ILE A 642 1.68 -44.17 -4.75
N THR A 643 2.46 -43.42 -5.53
CA THR A 643 3.88 -43.71 -5.76
C THR A 643 4.65 -43.77 -4.43
N LEU A 644 4.40 -42.83 -3.52
CA LEU A 644 5.09 -42.78 -2.24
C LEU A 644 4.63 -43.90 -1.29
N LEU A 645 3.34 -44.03 -1.04
CA LEU A 645 2.79 -44.91 -0.01
C LEU A 645 2.92 -46.39 -0.33
N ARG A 646 3.01 -46.76 -1.62
CA ARG A 646 3.28 -48.15 -2.03
C ARG A 646 4.71 -48.59 -1.77
N ASN A 647 5.66 -47.67 -1.84
CA ASN A 647 7.09 -47.99 -1.83
C ASN A 647 7.79 -47.61 -0.53
N PHE A 648 7.19 -46.71 0.26
CA PHE A 648 7.81 -46.15 1.44
C PHE A 648 6.85 -46.07 2.63
N ARG A 649 7.44 -46.12 3.82
CA ARG A 649 6.80 -45.82 5.11
C ARG A 649 7.31 -44.47 5.60
N PHE A 650 6.37 -43.63 6.01
CA PHE A 650 6.66 -42.31 6.56
C PHE A 650 6.45 -42.32 8.07
N SER A 651 7.41 -41.76 8.80
CA SER A 651 7.29 -41.58 10.26
C SER A 651 7.83 -40.21 10.67
N PRO A 652 7.40 -39.67 11.83
CA PRO A 652 7.90 -38.40 12.32
C PRO A 652 9.39 -38.52 12.65
N SER A 653 10.16 -37.52 12.25
CA SER A 653 11.55 -37.35 12.64
C SER A 653 11.65 -36.47 13.90
N SER A 654 12.87 -36.25 14.40
CA SER A 654 13.12 -35.32 15.51
C SER A 654 12.81 -33.86 15.19
N ARG A 655 12.73 -33.50 13.90
CA ARG A 655 12.38 -32.14 13.43
C ARG A 655 10.93 -32.01 13.00
N THR A 656 10.16 -33.10 12.94
CA THR A 656 8.73 -33.02 12.68
C THR A 656 8.03 -32.29 13.82
N PRO A 657 7.33 -31.17 13.57
CA PRO A 657 6.65 -30.45 14.63
C PRO A 657 5.44 -31.24 15.15
N SER A 658 5.21 -31.22 16.46
CA SER A 658 4.05 -31.88 17.08
C SER A 658 2.72 -31.29 16.59
N LYS A 659 2.71 -30.00 16.22
CA LYS A 659 1.62 -29.32 15.53
C LYS A 659 2.20 -28.38 14.47
N ILE A 660 1.62 -28.39 13.28
CA ILE A 660 2.00 -27.45 12.21
C ILE A 660 1.69 -26.01 12.64
N VAL A 661 2.67 -25.13 12.44
CA VAL A 661 2.49 -23.68 12.48
C VAL A 661 2.66 -23.15 11.05
N PHE A 662 1.75 -22.29 10.60
CA PHE A 662 1.79 -21.77 9.24
C PHE A 662 2.73 -20.57 9.15
N ASP A 663 3.47 -20.48 8.04
CA ASP A 663 4.33 -19.34 7.74
C ASP A 663 3.50 -18.05 7.60
N PRO A 664 3.71 -17.03 8.44
CA PRO A 664 2.96 -15.77 8.35
C PRO A 664 3.20 -14.98 7.05
N LYS A 665 4.24 -15.31 6.27
CA LYS A 665 4.61 -14.62 5.03
C LYS A 665 4.15 -15.35 3.76
N SER A 666 3.61 -16.56 3.88
CA SER A 666 3.07 -17.28 2.73
C SER A 666 1.64 -16.83 2.44
N PHE A 667 1.29 -16.73 1.16
CA PHE A 667 -0.09 -16.51 0.73
C PHE A 667 -0.97 -17.76 0.91
N ILE A 668 -0.37 -18.95 0.88
CA ILE A 668 -1.08 -20.22 1.07
C ILE A 668 -0.70 -20.83 2.42
N LEU A 669 -1.46 -21.83 2.87
CA LEU A 669 -1.06 -22.60 4.04
C LEU A 669 0.23 -23.37 3.75
N SER A 670 1.34 -22.92 4.34
CA SER A 670 2.64 -23.59 4.25
C SER A 670 3.25 -23.72 5.66
N PRO A 671 3.93 -24.82 6.00
CA PRO A 671 4.60 -24.95 7.29
C PRO A 671 5.76 -23.95 7.43
N ASN A 672 5.86 -23.28 8.57
CA ASN A 672 6.89 -22.26 8.82
C ASN A 672 8.32 -22.81 8.93
N THR A 673 8.49 -24.09 9.27
CA THR A 673 9.80 -24.75 9.44
C THR A 673 9.99 -25.92 8.48
N GLY A 674 9.19 -26.00 7.40
CA GLY A 674 9.11 -27.19 6.56
C GLY A 674 8.47 -28.39 7.29
N ASN A 675 8.47 -29.53 6.63
CA ASN A 675 7.98 -30.81 7.12
C ASN A 675 9.01 -31.91 6.86
N TYR A 676 9.87 -32.13 7.84
CA TYR A 676 10.87 -33.19 7.80
C TYR A 676 10.24 -34.50 8.26
N LEU A 677 10.33 -35.55 7.44
CA LEU A 677 9.85 -36.89 7.77
C LEU A 677 10.96 -37.92 7.57
N LYS A 678 10.95 -39.00 8.36
CA LYS A 678 11.79 -40.17 8.11
C LYS A 678 11.11 -41.05 7.06
N VAL A 679 11.85 -41.41 6.02
CA VAL A 679 11.35 -42.20 4.89
C VAL A 679 12.07 -43.55 4.84
N ASP A 680 11.37 -44.63 5.19
CA ASP A 680 11.92 -45.99 5.15
C ASP A 680 11.34 -46.75 3.95
N LYS A 681 12.19 -47.41 3.17
CA LYS A 681 11.74 -48.29 2.08
C LYS A 681 11.06 -49.54 2.65
N ILE A 682 9.99 -49.98 1.99
CA ILE A 682 9.21 -51.19 2.35
C ILE A 682 9.66 -52.38 1.51
#